data_AF-A0A9E0TU14-F1
#
_entry.id   AF-A0A9E0TU14-F1
#
_cell.length_a   1.000
_cell.length_b   1.000
_cell.length_c   1.000
_cell.angle_alpha   90.00
_cell.angle_beta   90.00
_cell.angle_gamma   90.00
#
_symmetry.space_group_name_H-M   'P 1'
#
loop_
_entity.id
_entity.type
_entity.pdbx_description
1 polymer ?
#
loop_
_entity_poly.entity_id
_entity_poly.type
_entity_poly.pdbx_seq_one_letter_code
_entity_poly.pdbx_strand_id
1 'polypeptide(L)'
;MAKKKRGRITVLEAVDNLSHLADLNVEKKEATEWMDPSKIQENQDTIRETFKILTAYLQHLYQKQREDLGNPQTQKGIQAMMQLAGEAVDKVGKYTKLFKGVHTAEEGIPEYKQLQHFYLSKVFSKVKQEKPQESWEQEGSESLDEERQALKDLEAVQQDDEYELFFIAKEDGTPFFAPQLLRHIRMVGNFDESLISRDQEDLLRRMDVILDRDLHISAQEVLEEGADLIQRFYKEALQHRDQEGPAALCKAVMALMLAANPKNLLHNSQGKSTLDYFVDFENYLRQALQAGDYTQWRSLSAESLTPFKTLCLKLAHFLCNALFLRSGARHEVMTFIRDVVENKAVELPTLWGTLSSTENALRSELRNYPNGPLMKILQVFRYQEEKKGFDPLIQQNPPSQIFNITSETAHTSVVHLPCPVHQDYIDRVTIAPEFKGYLRSLGNRKHLYINLQDRTSWKEHARCAAIEDLSKESDFGEVLRVITLAKNTDFYHQIHDYAEVATAKEFCQQCEIQVLSGTDCGFYFPTGMITPKIIEDLVKFVHHQFFHEKQTLSRKERLNFIEIFYFFLLLRIIDVEKPDVISFSCKDGVDTGAGMAAAFYGFTRMLSTIKPWTEEDKNLFLFAFFGPALLIRHRSIAPLVFQRALSSLDHFETAMKEDRHSILQACANLLPELPLAQIKITEVA
;
A
#
# COMPACT_ATOMS: atom_id res chain seq x y z
N MET A 1 -8.90 22.28 -36.53
CA MET A 1 -8.99 21.19 -35.52
C MET A 1 -7.86 20.21 -35.80
N ALA A 2 -6.82 20.23 -34.96
CA ALA A 2 -5.70 19.30 -35.07
C ALA A 2 -6.15 17.92 -34.56
N LYS A 3 -6.02 16.87 -35.40
CA LYS A 3 -6.17 15.48 -34.97
C LYS A 3 -5.09 15.21 -33.91
N LYS A 4 -5.50 15.10 -32.64
CA LYS A 4 -4.69 14.58 -31.54
C LYS A 4 -4.15 13.22 -32.02
N LYS A 5 -2.83 13.04 -32.13
CA LYS A 5 -2.24 11.70 -32.39
C LYS A 5 -2.69 10.81 -31.23
N ARG A 6 -3.63 9.89 -31.47
CA ARG A 6 -3.92 8.81 -30.53
C ARG A 6 -2.63 8.02 -30.30
N GLY A 7 -2.30 7.76 -29.04
CA GLY A 7 -1.26 6.80 -28.70
C GLY A 7 -1.57 5.45 -29.34
N ARG A 8 -0.54 4.67 -29.69
CA ARG A 8 -0.75 3.30 -30.16
C ARG A 8 -1.30 2.49 -28.99
N ILE A 9 -2.37 1.75 -29.24
CA ILE A 9 -2.96 0.84 -28.26
C ILE A 9 -1.93 -0.26 -27.95
N THR A 10 -1.77 -0.62 -26.68
CA THR A 10 -0.88 -1.71 -26.25
C THR A 10 -1.54 -3.07 -26.44
N VAL A 11 -0.77 -4.16 -26.36
CA VAL A 11 -1.34 -5.52 -26.38
C VAL A 11 -2.32 -5.73 -25.23
N LEU A 12 -2.10 -5.07 -24.09
CA LEU A 12 -2.91 -5.19 -22.88
C LEU A 12 -4.25 -4.45 -23.04
N GLU A 13 -4.21 -3.21 -23.53
CA GLU A 13 -5.41 -2.47 -23.92
C GLU A 13 -6.19 -3.21 -25.03
N ALA A 14 -5.50 -3.95 -25.91
CA ALA A 14 -6.15 -4.81 -26.91
C ALA A 14 -6.87 -6.01 -26.25
N VAL A 15 -6.27 -6.69 -25.27
CA VAL A 15 -6.93 -7.78 -24.52
C VAL A 15 -8.08 -7.25 -23.66
N ASP A 16 -7.91 -6.10 -23.02
CA ASP A 16 -8.95 -5.41 -22.26
C ASP A 16 -10.15 -5.05 -23.16
N ASN A 17 -9.87 -4.46 -24.33
CA ASN A 17 -10.89 -4.25 -25.35
C ASN A 17 -11.57 -5.56 -25.78
N LEU A 18 -10.85 -6.67 -25.93
CA LEU A 18 -11.49 -7.96 -26.25
C LEU A 18 -12.41 -8.43 -25.13
N SER A 19 -12.03 -8.28 -23.87
CA SER A 19 -12.90 -8.60 -22.73
C SER A 19 -14.18 -7.76 -22.82
N HIS A 20 -14.06 -6.44 -22.97
CA HIS A 20 -15.20 -5.54 -23.13
C HIS A 20 -16.14 -5.94 -24.28
N LEU A 21 -15.57 -6.43 -25.38
CA LEU A 21 -16.33 -6.87 -26.55
C LEU A 21 -16.97 -8.25 -26.34
N ALA A 22 -16.30 -9.18 -25.68
CA ALA A 22 -16.81 -10.52 -25.36
C ALA A 22 -18.01 -10.45 -24.39
N ASP A 23 -18.03 -9.43 -23.54
CA ASP A 23 -19.08 -9.18 -22.57
C ASP A 23 -20.29 -8.41 -23.14
N LEU A 24 -20.26 -7.98 -24.41
CA LEU A 24 -21.38 -7.26 -25.02
C LEU A 24 -22.66 -8.13 -25.05
N ASN A 25 -23.73 -7.62 -24.43
CA ASN A 25 -25.05 -8.25 -24.47
C ASN A 25 -25.93 -7.66 -25.58
N VAL A 26 -25.89 -8.33 -26.73
CA VAL A 26 -26.49 -7.85 -27.97
C VAL A 26 -28.03 -7.94 -27.98
N GLU A 27 -28.63 -8.75 -27.09
CA GLU A 27 -30.08 -9.04 -27.12
C GLU A 27 -30.93 -7.98 -26.41
N LYS A 28 -30.35 -7.21 -25.48
CA LYS A 28 -31.11 -6.25 -24.64
C LYS A 28 -31.19 -4.81 -25.17
N LYS A 29 -30.54 -4.47 -26.30
CA LYS A 29 -30.56 -3.12 -26.93
C LYS A 29 -30.30 -1.95 -25.95
N GLU A 30 -29.43 -2.12 -24.95
CA GLU A 30 -29.09 -1.04 -24.00
C GLU A 30 -27.80 -0.31 -24.37
N ALA A 31 -27.78 1.02 -24.17
CA ALA A 31 -26.71 1.91 -24.60
C ALA A 31 -25.41 1.74 -23.77
N THR A 32 -24.45 0.97 -24.28
CA THR A 32 -23.03 1.04 -23.86
C THR A 32 -22.28 2.06 -24.73
N GLU A 33 -21.08 2.50 -24.33
CA GLU A 33 -20.23 3.38 -25.14
C GLU A 33 -19.89 2.77 -26.52
N TRP A 34 -19.81 1.43 -26.58
CA TRP A 34 -19.66 0.67 -27.83
C TRP A 34 -20.89 0.79 -28.75
N MET A 35 -22.05 1.13 -28.18
CA MET A 35 -23.32 1.31 -28.90
C MET A 35 -23.71 2.75 -29.25
N ASP A 36 -22.89 3.73 -28.89
CA ASP A 36 -23.17 5.13 -29.22
C ASP A 36 -23.13 5.33 -30.76
N PRO A 37 -24.25 5.71 -31.41
CA PRO A 37 -24.31 5.94 -32.85
C PRO A 37 -23.29 6.97 -33.33
N SER A 38 -22.92 7.93 -32.48
CA SER A 38 -21.93 8.96 -32.79
C SER A 38 -20.49 8.45 -32.80
N LYS A 39 -20.21 7.31 -32.15
CA LYS A 39 -18.89 6.69 -32.01
C LYS A 39 -18.70 5.40 -32.81
N ILE A 40 -19.69 4.95 -33.60
CA ILE A 40 -19.64 3.67 -34.34
C ILE A 40 -18.34 3.51 -35.15
N GLN A 41 -17.93 4.53 -35.90
CA GLN A 41 -16.73 4.45 -36.73
C GLN A 41 -15.46 4.34 -35.88
N GLU A 42 -15.39 5.10 -34.79
CA GLU A 42 -14.28 5.07 -33.85
C GLU A 42 -14.16 3.70 -33.16
N ASN A 43 -15.29 3.16 -32.71
CA ASN A 43 -15.35 1.84 -32.07
C ASN A 43 -14.92 0.74 -33.05
N GLN A 44 -15.36 0.80 -34.32
CA GLN A 44 -14.91 -0.12 -35.36
C GLN A 44 -13.41 -0.04 -35.62
N ASP A 45 -12.84 1.17 -35.61
CA ASP A 45 -11.40 1.36 -35.78
C ASP A 45 -10.62 0.80 -34.58
N THR A 46 -11.10 0.99 -33.36
CA THR A 46 -10.52 0.41 -32.12
C THR A 46 -10.57 -1.13 -32.13
N ILE A 47 -11.67 -1.73 -32.57
CA ILE A 47 -11.82 -3.20 -32.69
C ILE A 47 -10.82 -3.77 -33.71
N ARG A 48 -10.69 -3.12 -34.88
CA ARG A 48 -9.73 -3.56 -35.91
C ARG A 48 -8.29 -3.41 -35.43
N GLU A 49 -7.99 -2.31 -34.76
CA GLU A 49 -6.65 -2.05 -34.21
C GLU A 49 -6.29 -3.08 -33.14
N THR A 50 -7.25 -3.43 -32.27
CA THR A 50 -7.14 -4.50 -31.28
C THR A 50 -6.68 -5.82 -31.93
N PHE A 51 -7.39 -6.32 -32.94
CA PHE A 51 -6.99 -7.57 -33.62
C PHE A 51 -5.65 -7.47 -34.36
N LYS A 52 -5.31 -6.30 -34.93
CA LYS A 52 -4.00 -6.08 -35.58
C LYS A 52 -2.86 -6.17 -34.59
N ILE A 53 -3.02 -5.57 -33.41
CA ILE A 53 -2.03 -5.59 -32.34
C ILE A 53 -1.80 -7.01 -31.87
N LEU A 54 -2.87 -7.78 -31.62
CA LEU A 54 -2.75 -9.19 -31.21
C LEU A 54 -2.10 -10.05 -32.30
N THR A 55 -2.38 -9.76 -33.57
CA THR A 55 -1.77 -10.46 -34.71
C THR A 55 -0.27 -10.15 -34.79
N ALA A 56 0.10 -8.88 -34.69
CA ALA A 56 1.50 -8.44 -34.68
C ALA A 56 2.25 -9.03 -33.48
N TYR A 57 1.57 -9.17 -32.34
CA TYR A 57 2.10 -9.82 -31.16
C TYR A 57 2.38 -11.31 -31.37
N LEU A 58 1.40 -12.10 -31.85
CA LEU A 58 1.64 -13.52 -32.15
C LEU A 58 2.74 -13.71 -33.18
N GLN A 59 2.82 -12.82 -34.18
CA GLN A 59 3.91 -12.80 -35.16
C GLN A 59 5.26 -12.54 -34.50
N HIS A 60 5.33 -11.57 -33.60
CA HIS A 60 6.54 -11.24 -32.85
C HIS A 60 7.00 -12.42 -31.99
N LEU A 61 6.10 -13.02 -31.20
CA LEU A 61 6.38 -14.21 -30.41
C LEU A 61 6.94 -15.34 -31.27
N TYR A 62 6.26 -15.63 -32.39
CA TYR A 62 6.66 -16.71 -33.28
C TYR A 62 8.04 -16.47 -33.92
N GLN A 63 8.36 -15.21 -34.24
CA GLN A 63 9.60 -14.85 -34.95
C GLN A 63 10.80 -14.66 -34.02
N LYS A 64 10.60 -14.03 -32.85
CA LYS A 64 11.70 -13.61 -31.96
C LYS A 64 11.80 -14.41 -30.66
N GLN A 65 10.72 -15.05 -30.22
CA GLN A 65 10.57 -15.72 -28.93
C GLN A 65 10.05 -17.15 -29.11
N ARG A 66 10.63 -17.87 -30.08
CA ARG A 66 10.17 -19.20 -30.48
C ARG A 66 10.31 -20.25 -29.37
N GLU A 67 11.25 -20.04 -28.44
CA GLU A 67 11.46 -20.89 -27.26
C GLU A 67 10.32 -20.72 -26.25
N ASP A 68 9.79 -19.50 -26.09
CA ASP A 68 8.70 -19.18 -25.17
C ASP A 68 7.37 -19.81 -25.59
N LEU A 69 7.19 -20.14 -26.88
CA LEU A 69 6.04 -20.94 -27.35
C LEU A 69 6.04 -22.36 -26.80
N GLY A 70 7.16 -22.86 -26.27
CA GLY A 70 7.26 -24.13 -25.56
C GLY A 70 6.91 -24.03 -24.07
N ASN A 71 6.82 -22.82 -23.51
CA ASN A 71 6.48 -22.59 -22.11
C ASN A 71 4.98 -22.84 -21.87
N PRO A 72 4.59 -23.74 -20.94
CA PRO A 72 3.19 -24.01 -20.62
C PRO A 72 2.36 -22.78 -20.22
N GLN A 73 2.95 -21.79 -19.53
CA GLN A 73 2.25 -20.55 -19.14
C GLN A 73 1.95 -19.68 -20.37
N THR A 74 2.93 -19.46 -21.24
CA THR A 74 2.76 -18.74 -22.52
C THR A 74 1.70 -19.41 -23.40
N GLN A 75 1.68 -20.75 -23.43
CA GLN A 75 0.67 -21.51 -24.15
C GLN A 75 -0.75 -21.28 -23.60
N LYS A 76 -0.91 -21.30 -22.27
CA LYS A 76 -2.19 -20.99 -21.60
C LYS A 76 -2.63 -19.55 -21.87
N GLY A 77 -1.70 -18.58 -21.81
CA GLY A 77 -1.99 -17.18 -22.11
C GLY A 77 -2.48 -16.97 -23.55
N ILE A 78 -1.79 -17.55 -24.53
CA ILE A 78 -2.19 -17.47 -25.95
C ILE A 78 -3.56 -18.13 -26.17
N GLN A 79 -3.83 -19.28 -25.56
CA GLN A 79 -5.13 -19.94 -25.66
C GLN A 79 -6.26 -19.07 -25.08
N ALA A 80 -6.06 -18.49 -23.90
CA ALA A 80 -7.02 -17.59 -23.27
C ALA A 80 -7.30 -16.35 -24.14
N MET A 81 -6.26 -15.71 -24.67
CA MET A 81 -6.40 -14.58 -25.60
C MET A 81 -7.20 -14.97 -26.86
N MET A 82 -6.91 -16.13 -27.45
CA MET A 82 -7.62 -16.59 -28.65
C MET A 82 -9.09 -16.96 -28.37
N GLN A 83 -9.38 -17.47 -27.18
CA GLN A 83 -10.76 -17.71 -26.73
C GLN A 83 -11.52 -16.38 -26.59
N LEU A 84 -10.96 -15.40 -25.86
CA LEU A 84 -11.54 -14.05 -25.73
C LEU A 84 -11.74 -13.38 -27.09
N ALA A 85 -10.78 -13.52 -28.01
CA ALA A 85 -10.88 -12.98 -29.36
C ALA A 85 -12.04 -13.60 -30.15
N GLY A 86 -12.30 -14.91 -29.97
CA GLY A 86 -13.44 -15.60 -30.56
C GLY A 86 -14.77 -15.11 -30.00
N GLU A 87 -14.88 -15.05 -28.68
CA GLU A 87 -16.08 -14.56 -27.99
C GLU A 87 -16.41 -13.11 -28.37
N ALA A 88 -15.39 -12.24 -28.40
CA ALA A 88 -15.51 -10.85 -28.84
C ALA A 88 -16.02 -10.70 -30.28
N VAL A 89 -15.47 -11.48 -31.23
CA VAL A 89 -15.93 -11.44 -32.63
C VAL A 89 -17.36 -11.93 -32.79
N ASP A 90 -17.75 -12.97 -32.05
CA ASP A 90 -19.11 -13.47 -32.08
C ASP A 90 -20.11 -12.42 -31.58
N LYS A 91 -19.78 -11.69 -30.50
CA LYS A 91 -20.61 -10.59 -30.00
C LYS A 91 -20.63 -9.39 -30.95
N VAL A 92 -19.48 -8.94 -31.46
CA VAL A 92 -19.41 -7.82 -32.43
C VAL A 92 -20.15 -8.17 -33.72
N GLY A 93 -20.09 -9.43 -34.16
CA GLY A 93 -20.83 -9.94 -35.31
C GLY A 93 -22.34 -9.92 -35.11
N LYS A 94 -22.83 -10.21 -33.91
CA LYS A 94 -24.25 -10.04 -33.55
C LYS A 94 -24.61 -8.54 -33.49
N TYR A 95 -23.75 -7.69 -32.93
CA TYR A 95 -23.96 -6.25 -32.79
C TYR A 95 -24.08 -5.53 -34.15
N THR A 96 -23.19 -5.85 -35.10
CA THR A 96 -23.22 -5.29 -36.46
C THR A 96 -24.45 -5.71 -37.28
N LYS A 97 -25.10 -6.83 -36.95
CA LYS A 97 -26.37 -7.26 -37.56
C LYS A 97 -27.57 -6.42 -37.11
N LEU A 98 -27.56 -5.85 -35.90
CA LEU A 98 -28.67 -5.02 -35.39
C LEU A 98 -28.73 -3.62 -36.00
N PHE A 99 -27.63 -3.12 -36.57
CA PHE A 99 -27.52 -1.74 -37.08
C PHE A 99 -27.49 -1.63 -38.61
N LYS A 100 -27.51 -2.73 -39.38
CA LYS A 100 -27.46 -2.67 -40.85
C LYS A 100 -28.84 -2.82 -41.52
N GLY A 101 -29.38 -1.69 -41.97
CA GLY A 101 -30.32 -1.60 -43.09
C GLY A 101 -29.64 -1.51 -44.47
N VAL A 102 -28.33 -1.75 -44.60
CA VAL A 102 -27.64 -1.70 -45.90
C VAL A 102 -26.61 -2.83 -46.00
N HIS A 103 -26.74 -3.58 -47.09
CA HIS A 103 -25.97 -4.75 -47.50
C HIS A 103 -24.49 -4.74 -47.11
N THR A 104 -24.10 -5.71 -46.28
CA THR A 104 -22.88 -6.51 -46.44
C THR A 104 -23.05 -7.73 -45.56
N ALA A 105 -23.47 -8.81 -46.20
CA ALA A 105 -23.54 -10.14 -45.63
C ALA A 105 -22.12 -10.68 -45.39
N GLU A 106 -21.94 -11.40 -44.28
CA GLU A 106 -21.04 -12.54 -44.10
C GLU A 106 -19.50 -12.40 -44.19
N GLU A 107 -18.92 -11.22 -44.37
CA GLU A 107 -17.47 -11.09 -44.21
C GLU A 107 -17.09 -10.74 -42.76
N GLY A 108 -16.79 -11.78 -41.97
CA GLY A 108 -16.19 -11.61 -40.63
C GLY A 108 -14.98 -10.68 -40.65
N ILE A 109 -14.71 -10.01 -39.52
CA ILE A 109 -13.65 -8.98 -39.36
C ILE A 109 -12.32 -9.50 -39.95
N PRO A 110 -11.81 -8.91 -41.05
CA PRO A 110 -10.62 -9.42 -41.76
C PRO A 110 -9.40 -9.54 -40.84
N GLU A 111 -9.23 -8.59 -39.93
CA GLU A 111 -8.16 -8.57 -38.94
C GLU A 111 -8.23 -9.77 -37.97
N TYR A 112 -9.43 -10.19 -37.55
CA TYR A 112 -9.59 -11.41 -36.74
C TYR A 112 -9.33 -12.68 -37.56
N LYS A 113 -9.78 -12.73 -38.82
CA LYS A 113 -9.46 -13.87 -39.70
C LYS A 113 -7.94 -14.00 -39.90
N GLN A 114 -7.24 -12.88 -39.97
CA GLN A 114 -5.78 -12.85 -40.04
C GLN A 114 -5.14 -13.37 -38.74
N LEU A 115 -5.63 -12.93 -37.57
CA LEU A 115 -5.22 -13.43 -36.26
C LEU A 115 -5.42 -14.95 -36.14
N GLN A 116 -6.64 -15.41 -36.44
CA GLN A 116 -7.05 -16.81 -36.36
C GLN A 116 -6.24 -17.69 -37.33
N HIS A 117 -6.06 -17.25 -38.57
CA HIS A 117 -5.26 -17.97 -39.56
C HIS A 117 -3.80 -18.09 -39.12
N PHE A 118 -3.22 -17.00 -38.60
CA PHE A 118 -1.85 -17.02 -38.11
C PHE A 118 -1.69 -17.95 -36.91
N TYR A 119 -2.61 -17.88 -35.93
CA TYR A 119 -2.64 -18.77 -34.78
C TYR A 119 -2.72 -20.25 -35.21
N LEU A 120 -3.73 -20.63 -36.00
CA LEU A 120 -3.93 -22.02 -36.42
C LEU A 120 -2.79 -22.57 -37.28
N SER A 121 -2.22 -21.75 -38.18
CA SER A 121 -1.20 -22.22 -39.12
C SER A 121 0.21 -22.24 -38.55
N LYS A 122 0.54 -21.35 -37.59
CA LYS A 122 1.92 -21.16 -37.10
C LYS A 122 2.09 -21.45 -35.61
N VAL A 123 1.06 -21.24 -34.79
CA VAL A 123 1.17 -21.30 -33.32
C VAL A 123 0.54 -22.57 -32.76
N PHE A 124 -0.66 -22.93 -33.21
CA PHE A 124 -1.48 -24.03 -32.70
C PHE A 124 -0.77 -25.39 -32.73
N SER A 125 0.00 -25.68 -33.78
CA SER A 125 0.76 -26.94 -33.90
C SER A 125 1.91 -27.09 -32.90
N LYS A 126 2.30 -26.01 -32.23
CA LYS A 126 3.37 -25.99 -31.22
C LYS A 126 2.84 -25.91 -29.78
N VAL A 127 1.58 -25.52 -29.63
CA VAL A 127 0.88 -25.50 -28.34
C VAL A 127 0.45 -26.94 -28.03
N LYS A 128 1.00 -27.57 -26.99
CA LYS A 128 0.61 -28.94 -26.63
C LYS A 128 -0.84 -28.91 -26.16
N GLN A 129 -1.67 -29.80 -26.71
CA GLN A 129 -3.03 -30.01 -26.20
C GLN A 129 -2.97 -30.76 -24.86
N GLU A 130 -2.66 -30.06 -23.78
CA GLU A 130 -3.16 -30.49 -22.48
C GLU A 130 -4.58 -29.95 -22.36
N LYS A 131 -5.56 -30.87 -22.36
CA LYS A 131 -6.93 -30.49 -21.99
C LYS A 131 -6.85 -29.91 -20.58
N PRO A 132 -7.37 -28.70 -20.32
CA PRO A 132 -7.47 -28.20 -18.95
C PRO A 132 -8.37 -29.17 -18.20
N GLN A 133 -7.77 -30.01 -17.35
CA GLN A 133 -8.49 -30.92 -16.48
C GLN A 133 -8.85 -30.16 -15.21
N GLU A 134 -9.81 -29.24 -15.30
CA GLU A 134 -10.40 -28.59 -14.13
C GLU A 134 -11.90 -28.38 -14.38
N SER A 135 -12.69 -29.07 -13.57
CA SER A 135 -14.15 -29.08 -13.57
C SER A 135 -14.71 -27.77 -13.01
N TRP A 136 -14.99 -26.78 -13.86
CA TRP A 136 -15.67 -25.55 -13.43
C TRP A 136 -16.73 -25.07 -14.42
N GLU A 137 -17.41 -26.00 -15.08
CA GLU A 137 -18.64 -25.71 -15.83
C GLU A 137 -19.86 -26.09 -15.00
N GLN A 138 -20.40 -25.11 -14.26
CA GLN A 138 -21.77 -24.95 -13.76
C GLN A 138 -21.71 -23.92 -12.62
N GLU A 139 -22.14 -22.69 -12.79
CA GLU A 139 -23.49 -22.11 -12.54
C GLU A 139 -23.30 -20.58 -12.77
N GLY A 140 -24.21 -19.70 -13.18
CA GLY A 140 -25.58 -19.72 -13.66
C GLY A 140 -25.81 -18.37 -14.39
N SER A 141 -27.00 -18.14 -14.94
CA SER A 141 -27.33 -16.86 -15.59
C SER A 141 -27.55 -15.75 -14.53
N GLU A 142 -26.66 -14.77 -14.46
CA GLU A 142 -26.74 -13.69 -13.46
C GLU A 142 -26.93 -12.30 -14.10
N SER A 143 -27.20 -11.30 -13.25
CA SER A 143 -27.89 -10.05 -13.62
C SER A 143 -26.97 -8.91 -14.08
N LEU A 144 -27.55 -7.89 -14.73
CA LEU A 144 -26.86 -6.72 -15.31
C LEU A 144 -26.04 -5.88 -14.31
N ASP A 145 -26.33 -5.99 -13.01
CA ASP A 145 -25.61 -5.24 -11.97
C ASP A 145 -24.25 -5.87 -11.63
N GLU A 146 -24.08 -7.17 -11.88
CA GLU A 146 -22.83 -7.90 -11.61
C GLU A 146 -21.78 -7.66 -12.71
N GLU A 147 -22.21 -7.50 -13.96
CA GLU A 147 -21.33 -7.22 -15.11
C GLU A 147 -20.71 -5.80 -15.05
N ARG A 148 -21.46 -4.79 -14.58
CA ARG A 148 -20.94 -3.43 -14.36
C ARG A 148 -20.01 -3.34 -13.16
N GLN A 149 -20.21 -4.21 -12.17
CA GLN A 149 -19.34 -4.30 -11.00
C GLN A 149 -17.97 -4.85 -11.40
N ALA A 150 -17.92 -5.91 -12.23
CA ALA A 150 -16.67 -6.49 -12.70
C ALA A 150 -15.74 -5.51 -13.44
N LEU A 151 -16.29 -4.55 -14.21
CA LEU A 151 -15.51 -3.52 -14.91
C LEU A 151 -14.89 -2.49 -13.95
N LYS A 152 -15.67 -2.04 -12.96
CA LYS A 152 -15.14 -1.16 -11.90
C LYS A 152 -14.07 -1.86 -11.08
N ASP A 153 -14.23 -3.16 -10.86
CA ASP A 153 -13.31 -3.94 -10.04
C ASP A 153 -11.94 -4.17 -10.74
N LEU A 154 -11.88 -4.29 -12.07
CA LEU A 154 -10.61 -4.39 -12.80
C LEU A 154 -9.87 -3.04 -12.84
N GLU A 155 -10.61 -1.93 -12.98
CA GLU A 155 -10.04 -0.59 -12.86
C GLU A 155 -9.50 -0.34 -11.44
N ALA A 156 -10.22 -0.78 -10.40
CA ALA A 156 -9.75 -0.72 -9.01
C ALA A 156 -8.43 -1.50 -8.82
N VAL A 157 -8.31 -2.69 -9.41
CA VAL A 157 -7.05 -3.48 -9.41
C VAL A 157 -5.90 -2.72 -10.06
N GLN A 158 -6.14 -2.08 -11.20
CA GLN A 158 -5.12 -1.29 -11.90
C GLN A 158 -4.73 -0.03 -11.11
N GLN A 159 -5.69 0.58 -10.42
CA GLN A 159 -5.47 1.74 -9.57
C GLN A 159 -4.86 1.37 -8.21
N ASP A 160 -4.77 0.08 -7.90
CA ASP A 160 -4.35 -0.47 -6.62
C ASP A 160 -5.25 -0.04 -5.45
N ASP A 161 -6.52 0.22 -5.77
CA ASP A 161 -7.54 0.62 -4.82
C ASP A 161 -8.26 -0.62 -4.29
N GLU A 162 -8.51 -0.64 -2.98
CA GLU A 162 -9.32 -1.66 -2.31
C GLU A 162 -8.83 -3.11 -2.48
N TYR A 163 -7.55 -3.29 -2.81
CA TYR A 163 -6.95 -4.59 -3.08
C TYR A 163 -7.03 -5.55 -1.87
N GLU A 164 -7.18 -5.03 -0.65
CA GLU A 164 -7.40 -5.83 0.56
C GLU A 164 -8.66 -6.70 0.47
N LEU A 165 -9.66 -6.28 -0.32
CA LEU A 165 -10.90 -7.03 -0.52
C LEU A 165 -10.69 -8.32 -1.34
N PHE A 166 -9.52 -8.52 -1.96
CA PHE A 166 -9.14 -9.81 -2.56
C PHE A 166 -8.77 -10.87 -1.51
N PHE A 167 -8.48 -10.44 -0.28
CA PHE A 167 -8.07 -11.31 0.82
C PHE A 167 -9.18 -11.53 1.86
N ILE A 168 -10.17 -10.63 1.89
CA ILE A 168 -11.21 -10.57 2.91
C ILE A 168 -12.52 -11.10 2.32
N ALA A 169 -13.23 -11.94 3.08
CA ALA A 169 -14.58 -12.38 2.75
C ALA A 169 -15.64 -11.43 3.32
N LYS A 170 -16.82 -11.40 2.72
CA LYS A 170 -18.03 -10.80 3.29
C LYS A 170 -18.46 -11.56 4.55
N GLU A 171 -19.40 -11.00 5.31
CA GLU A 171 -19.95 -11.63 6.53
C GLU A 171 -20.52 -13.04 6.29
N ASP A 172 -21.07 -13.29 5.09
CA ASP A 172 -21.62 -14.57 4.66
C ASP A 172 -20.56 -15.57 4.14
N GLY A 173 -19.29 -15.17 4.11
CA GLY A 173 -18.16 -15.96 3.61
C GLY A 173 -17.96 -15.90 2.10
N THR A 174 -18.78 -15.14 1.35
CA THR A 174 -18.59 -14.95 -0.09
C THR A 174 -17.49 -13.91 -0.38
N PRO A 175 -16.78 -13.99 -1.52
CA PRO A 175 -15.80 -12.98 -1.90
C PRO A 175 -16.46 -11.64 -2.26
N PHE A 176 -15.71 -10.53 -2.13
CA PHE A 176 -16.15 -9.22 -2.61
C PHE A 176 -16.18 -9.12 -4.13
N PHE A 177 -15.22 -9.77 -4.79
CA PHE A 177 -15.06 -9.73 -6.23
C PHE A 177 -15.67 -10.96 -6.91
N ALA A 178 -16.29 -10.73 -8.06
CA ALA A 178 -16.92 -11.78 -8.85
C ALA A 178 -15.89 -12.82 -9.34
N PRO A 179 -16.23 -14.12 -9.38
CA PRO A 179 -15.34 -15.17 -9.89
C PRO A 179 -14.83 -14.90 -11.31
N GLN A 180 -15.62 -14.23 -12.15
CA GLN A 180 -15.23 -13.85 -13.51
C GLN A 180 -14.07 -12.84 -13.51
N LEU A 181 -14.08 -11.84 -12.62
CA LEU A 181 -12.97 -10.91 -12.46
C LEU A 181 -11.70 -11.65 -12.03
N LEU A 182 -11.79 -12.55 -11.06
CA LEU A 182 -10.64 -13.35 -10.60
C LEU A 182 -10.05 -14.18 -11.75
N ARG A 183 -10.92 -14.72 -12.61
CA ARG A 183 -10.51 -15.40 -13.85
C ARG A 183 -9.83 -14.43 -14.81
N HIS A 184 -10.36 -13.23 -15.02
CA HIS A 184 -9.79 -12.22 -15.91
C HIS A 184 -8.42 -11.76 -15.43
N ILE A 185 -8.27 -11.44 -14.14
CA ILE A 185 -6.99 -11.11 -13.51
C ILE A 185 -5.97 -12.22 -13.76
N ARG A 186 -6.33 -13.48 -13.48
CA ARG A 186 -5.44 -14.63 -13.73
C ARG A 186 -5.08 -14.80 -15.20
N MET A 187 -6.02 -14.60 -16.12
CA MET A 187 -5.76 -14.68 -17.57
C MET A 187 -4.81 -13.57 -18.02
N VAL A 188 -5.05 -12.32 -17.62
CA VAL A 188 -4.18 -11.18 -17.92
C VAL A 188 -2.80 -11.41 -17.29
N GLY A 189 -2.74 -11.90 -16.06
CA GLY A 189 -1.48 -12.21 -15.37
C GLY A 189 -0.63 -13.28 -16.04
N ASN A 190 -1.24 -14.38 -16.47
CA ASN A 190 -0.55 -15.44 -17.21
C ASN A 190 -0.08 -14.96 -18.59
N PHE A 191 -0.79 -13.98 -19.17
CA PHE A 191 -0.42 -13.38 -20.44
C PHE A 191 0.74 -12.40 -20.27
N ASP A 192 0.73 -11.61 -19.20
CA ASP A 192 1.74 -10.60 -18.89
C ASP A 192 3.10 -11.21 -18.55
N GLU A 193 3.17 -12.32 -17.80
CA GLU A 193 4.44 -13.04 -17.59
C GLU A 193 5.13 -13.51 -18.88
N SER A 194 4.35 -13.79 -19.92
CA SER A 194 4.89 -14.16 -21.24
C SER A 194 5.24 -12.96 -22.12
N LEU A 195 4.83 -11.76 -21.71
CA LEU A 195 4.90 -10.50 -22.45
C LEU A 195 5.93 -9.51 -21.91
N ILE A 196 6.25 -9.60 -20.62
CA ILE A 196 7.24 -8.77 -19.95
C ILE A 196 8.55 -8.90 -20.74
N SER A 197 8.93 -7.81 -21.40
CA SER A 197 10.24 -7.73 -22.04
C SER A 197 11.30 -7.86 -20.96
N ARG A 198 12.49 -8.39 -21.32
CA ARG A 198 13.64 -8.43 -20.37
C ARG A 198 13.93 -7.06 -19.74
N ASP A 199 13.61 -5.97 -20.43
CA ASP A 199 13.76 -4.61 -19.94
C ASP A 199 12.68 -4.21 -18.91
N GLN A 200 11.45 -4.73 -19.04
CA GLN A 200 10.37 -4.50 -18.08
C GLN A 200 10.57 -5.24 -16.76
N GLU A 201 11.16 -6.44 -16.84
CA GLU A 201 11.55 -7.22 -15.66
C GLU A 201 12.58 -6.44 -14.81
N ASP A 202 13.47 -5.66 -15.42
CA ASP A 202 14.62 -5.07 -14.75
C ASP A 202 14.24 -4.10 -13.62
N LEU A 203 13.25 -3.21 -13.82
CA LEU A 203 12.87 -2.23 -12.80
C LEU A 203 12.10 -2.87 -11.62
N LEU A 204 11.07 -3.68 -11.90
CA LEU A 204 10.27 -4.33 -10.86
C LEU A 204 11.12 -5.33 -10.07
N ARG A 205 11.95 -6.10 -10.77
CA ARG A 205 12.91 -7.02 -10.15
C ARG A 205 13.94 -6.27 -9.32
N ARG A 206 14.40 -5.10 -9.76
CA ARG A 206 15.30 -4.25 -8.97
C ARG A 206 14.64 -3.81 -7.66
N MET A 207 13.34 -3.50 -7.64
CA MET A 207 12.61 -3.21 -6.40
C MET A 207 12.58 -4.43 -5.47
N ASP A 208 12.31 -5.63 -5.99
CA ASP A 208 12.33 -6.86 -5.19
C ASP A 208 13.74 -7.19 -4.66
N VAL A 209 14.79 -6.94 -5.44
CA VAL A 209 16.19 -7.09 -5.00
C VAL A 209 16.53 -6.11 -3.88
N ILE A 210 16.03 -4.87 -3.95
CA ILE A 210 16.24 -3.87 -2.89
C ILE A 210 15.51 -4.30 -1.61
N LEU A 211 14.25 -4.77 -1.71
CA LEU A 211 13.51 -5.29 -0.57
C LEU A 211 14.22 -6.51 0.05
N ASP A 212 14.70 -7.44 -0.77
CA ASP A 212 15.45 -8.62 -0.30
C ASP A 212 16.73 -8.23 0.46
N ARG A 213 17.44 -7.20 -0.02
CA ARG A 213 18.61 -6.64 0.68
C ARG A 213 18.24 -5.88 1.95
N ASP A 214 17.13 -5.14 1.96
CA ASP A 214 16.60 -4.49 3.15
C ASP A 214 16.38 -5.51 4.28
N LEU A 215 15.74 -6.63 3.95
CA LEU A 215 15.50 -7.72 4.90
C LEU A 215 16.78 -8.47 5.28
N HIS A 216 17.74 -8.59 4.37
CA HIS A 216 19.06 -9.15 4.68
C HIS A 216 19.79 -8.35 5.76
N ILE A 217 19.86 -7.03 5.59
CA ILE A 217 20.52 -6.13 6.55
C ILE A 217 19.76 -6.15 7.88
N SER A 218 18.42 -6.08 7.84
CA SER A 218 17.61 -6.21 9.06
C SER A 218 17.86 -7.53 9.80
N ALA A 219 18.01 -8.64 9.08
CA ALA A 219 18.32 -9.93 9.70
C ALA A 219 19.71 -9.94 10.35
N GLN A 220 20.71 -9.29 9.75
CA GLN A 220 22.04 -9.13 10.34
C GLN A 220 21.99 -8.30 11.63
N GLU A 221 21.33 -7.13 11.59
CA GLU A 221 21.16 -6.24 12.74
C GLU A 221 20.55 -6.98 13.94
N VAL A 222 19.46 -7.73 13.72
CA VAL A 222 18.75 -8.48 14.78
C VAL A 222 19.65 -9.57 15.38
N LEU A 223 20.41 -10.29 14.55
CA LEU A 223 21.31 -11.35 15.02
C LEU A 223 22.51 -10.80 15.79
N GLU A 224 23.04 -9.66 15.36
CA GLU A 224 24.16 -8.98 16.01
C GLU A 224 23.74 -8.43 17.38
N GLU A 225 22.61 -7.73 17.46
CA GLU A 225 22.09 -7.18 18.72
C GLU A 225 21.67 -8.30 19.70
N GLY A 226 21.12 -9.40 19.16
CA GLY A 226 20.59 -10.52 19.93
C GLY A 226 21.60 -11.62 20.27
N ALA A 227 22.87 -11.50 19.87
CA ALA A 227 23.83 -12.60 19.84
C ALA A 227 23.95 -13.35 21.18
N ASP A 228 24.12 -12.61 22.29
CA ASP A 228 24.25 -13.19 23.63
C ASP A 228 22.97 -13.92 24.07
N LEU A 229 21.81 -13.35 23.78
CA LEU A 229 20.52 -13.92 24.14
C LEU A 229 20.24 -15.20 23.37
N ILE A 230 20.50 -15.17 22.06
CA ILE A 230 20.37 -16.31 21.14
C ILE A 230 21.33 -17.43 21.55
N GLN A 231 22.59 -17.11 21.87
CA GLN A 231 23.57 -18.10 22.29
C GLN A 231 23.14 -18.81 23.59
N ARG A 232 22.64 -18.05 24.58
CA ARG A 232 22.12 -18.62 25.82
C ARG A 232 20.91 -19.52 25.57
N PHE A 233 19.99 -19.09 24.70
CA PHE A 233 18.82 -19.87 24.34
C PHE A 233 19.21 -21.23 23.75
N TYR A 234 20.11 -21.26 22.77
CA TYR A 234 20.53 -22.51 22.12
C TYR A 234 21.27 -23.49 23.04
N LYS A 235 21.93 -23.02 24.11
CA LYS A 235 22.57 -23.92 25.10
C LYS A 235 21.55 -24.81 25.82
N GLU A 236 20.32 -24.36 25.96
CA GLU A 236 19.26 -25.06 26.71
C GLU A 236 18.14 -25.59 25.80
N ALA A 237 17.90 -24.95 24.64
CA ALA A 237 16.76 -25.24 23.77
C ALA A 237 16.65 -26.70 23.30
N LEU A 238 17.78 -27.40 23.11
CA LEU A 238 17.77 -28.81 22.71
C LEU A 238 17.08 -29.73 23.72
N GLN A 239 17.11 -29.37 25.01
CA GLN A 239 16.47 -30.14 26.08
C GLN A 239 14.94 -29.95 26.09
N HIS A 240 14.45 -28.93 25.38
CA HIS A 240 13.06 -28.53 25.33
C HIS A 240 12.46 -28.62 23.92
N ARG A 241 13.08 -29.41 23.02
CA ARG A 241 12.65 -29.55 21.62
C ARG A 241 11.23 -30.10 21.43
N ASP A 242 10.71 -30.80 22.43
CA ASP A 242 9.37 -31.40 22.41
C ASP A 242 8.27 -30.38 22.80
N GLN A 243 8.66 -29.19 23.27
CA GLN A 243 7.77 -28.07 23.56
C GLN A 243 7.58 -27.22 22.31
N GLU A 244 6.34 -26.82 22.02
CA GLU A 244 5.97 -26.14 20.78
C GLU A 244 6.61 -24.75 20.70
N GLY A 245 6.54 -23.97 21.77
CA GLY A 245 7.08 -22.62 21.84
C GLY A 245 8.59 -22.55 21.57
N PRO A 246 9.43 -23.28 22.33
CA PRO A 246 10.87 -23.37 22.09
C PRO A 246 11.22 -23.89 20.70
N ALA A 247 10.52 -24.91 20.21
CA ALA A 247 10.75 -25.43 18.86
C ALA A 247 10.46 -24.38 17.79
N ALA A 248 9.38 -23.61 17.91
CA ALA A 248 9.05 -22.50 17.01
C ALA A 248 10.07 -21.36 17.10
N LEU A 249 10.54 -20.99 18.30
CA LEU A 249 11.61 -20.01 18.47
C LEU A 249 12.93 -20.45 17.83
N CYS A 250 13.31 -21.72 17.95
CA CYS A 250 14.46 -22.28 17.24
C CYS A 250 14.31 -22.09 15.72
N LYS A 251 13.15 -22.44 15.15
CA LYS A 251 12.90 -22.27 13.71
C LYS A 251 12.94 -20.80 13.29
N ALA A 252 12.38 -19.89 14.09
CA ALA A 252 12.41 -18.46 13.83
C ALA A 252 13.85 -17.94 13.76
N VAL A 253 14.69 -18.26 14.75
CA VAL A 253 16.09 -17.83 14.76
C VAL A 253 16.90 -18.48 13.63
N MET A 254 16.64 -19.75 13.29
CA MET A 254 17.29 -20.40 12.14
C MET A 254 16.91 -19.73 10.82
N ALA A 255 15.63 -19.41 10.62
CA ALA A 255 15.17 -18.69 9.43
C ALA A 255 15.82 -17.31 9.33
N LEU A 256 15.95 -16.60 10.44
CA LEU A 256 16.66 -15.32 10.51
C LEU A 256 18.16 -15.46 10.14
N MET A 257 18.84 -16.50 10.63
CA MET A 257 20.23 -16.80 10.22
C MET A 257 20.36 -17.10 8.72
N LEU A 258 19.35 -17.73 8.11
CA LEU A 258 19.32 -17.98 6.68
C LEU A 258 19.02 -16.71 5.89
N ALA A 259 18.14 -15.83 6.37
CA ALA A 259 17.90 -14.51 5.77
C ALA A 259 19.16 -13.64 5.79
N ALA A 260 19.92 -13.68 6.89
CA ALA A 260 21.19 -12.96 7.04
C ALA A 260 22.37 -13.57 6.25
N ASN A 261 22.17 -14.66 5.51
CA ASN A 261 23.22 -15.28 4.71
C ASN A 261 23.28 -14.68 3.30
N PRO A 262 24.39 -14.06 2.87
CA PRO A 262 24.46 -13.40 1.56
C PRO A 262 24.31 -14.36 0.37
N LYS A 263 24.49 -15.67 0.57
CA LYS A 263 24.22 -16.69 -0.47
C LYS A 263 22.74 -16.86 -0.80
N ASN A 264 21.87 -16.45 0.12
CA ASN A 264 20.43 -16.55 -0.05
C ASN A 264 19.82 -15.26 -0.63
N LEU A 265 20.61 -14.21 -0.83
CA LEU A 265 20.13 -13.03 -1.56
C LEU A 265 19.57 -13.43 -2.92
N LEU A 266 18.50 -12.77 -3.36
CA LEU A 266 17.69 -13.12 -4.53
C LEU A 266 18.52 -13.29 -5.82
N HIS A 267 19.63 -12.56 -5.95
CA HIS A 267 20.55 -12.66 -7.09
C HIS A 267 21.52 -13.86 -7.04
N ASN A 268 21.71 -14.44 -5.86
CA ASN A 268 22.62 -15.55 -5.59
C ASN A 268 21.90 -16.89 -5.38
N SER A 269 20.63 -16.87 -4.95
CA SER A 269 19.88 -18.06 -4.58
C SER A 269 19.38 -18.83 -5.80
N GLN A 270 19.58 -20.16 -5.79
CA GLN A 270 18.88 -21.09 -6.70
C GLN A 270 17.61 -21.70 -6.05
N GLY A 271 17.30 -21.33 -4.80
CA GLY A 271 16.18 -21.85 -4.01
C GLY A 271 15.45 -20.71 -3.31
N LYS A 272 15.07 -20.90 -2.04
CA LYS A 272 14.48 -19.84 -1.20
C LYS A 272 15.43 -18.64 -1.08
N SER A 273 14.87 -17.45 -1.29
CA SER A 273 15.54 -16.17 -1.17
C SER A 273 15.61 -15.70 0.29
N THR A 274 16.37 -14.64 0.56
CA THR A 274 16.40 -13.99 1.87
C THR A 274 15.02 -13.50 2.28
N LEU A 275 14.27 -12.91 1.34
CA LEU A 275 12.88 -12.50 1.54
C LEU A 275 12.00 -13.68 1.98
N ASP A 276 12.12 -14.84 1.32
CA ASP A 276 11.36 -16.04 1.72
C ASP A 276 11.72 -16.51 3.13
N TYR A 277 13.01 -16.52 3.48
CA TYR A 277 13.45 -16.88 4.83
C TYR A 277 13.04 -15.86 5.90
N PHE A 278 12.93 -14.58 5.54
CA PHE A 278 12.45 -13.57 6.47
C PHE A 278 10.95 -13.76 6.74
N VAL A 279 10.16 -14.07 5.72
CA VAL A 279 8.74 -14.45 5.88
C VAL A 279 8.60 -15.73 6.72
N ASP A 280 9.48 -16.72 6.53
CA ASP A 280 9.53 -17.91 7.39
C ASP A 280 9.83 -17.52 8.85
N PHE A 281 10.76 -16.58 9.10
CA PHE A 281 11.04 -16.06 10.43
C PHE A 281 9.79 -15.45 11.08
N GLU A 282 9.07 -14.57 10.39
CA GLU A 282 7.84 -13.96 10.91
C GLU A 282 6.77 -15.01 11.23
N ASN A 283 6.57 -15.98 10.32
CA ASN A 283 5.62 -17.08 10.52
C ASN A 283 5.98 -17.94 11.75
N TYR A 284 7.26 -18.29 11.93
CA TYR A 284 7.70 -19.08 13.08
C TYR A 284 7.67 -18.28 14.38
N LEU A 285 7.96 -16.98 14.34
CA LEU A 285 7.80 -16.09 15.49
C LEU A 285 6.34 -16.03 15.92
N ARG A 286 5.41 -15.89 14.96
CA ARG A 286 3.97 -15.90 15.23
C ARG A 286 3.52 -17.24 15.83
N GLN A 287 3.99 -18.37 15.30
CA GLN A 287 3.73 -19.70 15.88
C GLN A 287 4.22 -19.78 17.32
N ALA A 288 5.41 -19.27 17.63
CA ALA A 288 5.94 -19.26 18.99
C ALA A 288 5.07 -18.44 19.97
N LEU A 289 4.52 -17.31 19.50
CA LEU A 289 3.64 -16.44 20.30
C LEU A 289 2.22 -17.01 20.48
N GLN A 290 1.79 -17.88 19.57
CA GLN A 290 0.50 -18.58 19.65
C GLN A 290 0.58 -19.91 20.40
N ALA A 291 1.78 -20.45 20.60
CA ALA A 291 1.98 -21.71 21.31
C ALA A 291 1.35 -21.69 22.71
N GLY A 292 0.76 -22.82 23.12
CA GLY A 292 0.13 -22.95 24.43
C GLY A 292 1.10 -22.66 25.59
N ASP A 293 2.36 -23.08 25.41
CA ASP A 293 3.46 -22.83 26.35
C ASP A 293 3.70 -21.33 26.60
N TYR A 294 3.72 -20.51 25.54
CA TYR A 294 3.92 -19.06 25.66
C TYR A 294 2.81 -18.41 26.49
N THR A 295 1.55 -18.75 26.17
CA THR A 295 0.38 -18.24 26.88
C THR A 295 0.42 -18.64 28.35
N GLN A 296 0.78 -19.89 28.63
CA GLN A 296 0.93 -20.38 30.00
C GLN A 296 2.02 -19.60 30.75
N TRP A 297 3.22 -19.46 30.18
CA TRP A 297 4.34 -18.80 30.87
C TRP A 297 4.07 -17.33 31.14
N ARG A 298 3.40 -16.64 30.22
CA ARG A 298 2.99 -15.24 30.40
C ARG A 298 2.04 -15.04 31.58
N SER A 299 1.23 -16.04 31.91
CA SER A 299 0.29 -15.98 33.04
C SER A 299 0.94 -16.28 34.40
N LEU A 300 2.18 -16.79 34.42
CA LEU A 300 2.89 -17.12 35.66
C LEU A 300 3.51 -15.89 36.31
N SER A 301 3.61 -15.89 37.65
CA SER A 301 4.40 -14.90 38.37
C SER A 301 5.90 -15.08 38.07
N ALA A 302 6.68 -13.99 38.20
CA ALA A 302 8.13 -14.01 37.96
C ALA A 302 8.86 -15.07 38.81
N GLU A 303 8.38 -15.32 40.03
CA GLU A 303 8.92 -16.33 40.96
C GLU A 303 8.66 -17.77 40.50
N SER A 304 7.60 -17.98 39.73
CA SER A 304 7.19 -19.31 39.23
C SER A 304 7.84 -19.66 37.88
N LEU A 305 8.53 -18.71 37.24
CA LEU A 305 9.20 -18.92 35.97
C LEU A 305 10.57 -19.55 36.17
N THR A 306 10.80 -20.69 35.53
CA THR A 306 12.15 -21.27 35.47
C THR A 306 13.07 -20.37 34.63
N PRO A 307 14.40 -20.43 34.81
CA PRO A 307 15.35 -19.63 34.04
C PRO A 307 15.15 -19.75 32.52
N PHE A 308 14.90 -20.97 32.02
CA PHE A 308 14.67 -21.22 30.60
C PHE A 308 13.36 -20.60 30.07
N LYS A 309 12.26 -20.66 30.84
CA LYS A 309 10.99 -20.02 30.45
C LYS A 309 11.13 -18.50 30.36
N THR A 310 11.81 -17.91 31.34
CA THR A 310 12.16 -16.48 31.31
C THR A 310 13.02 -16.14 30.10
N LEU A 311 13.97 -17.01 29.74
CA LEU A 311 14.81 -16.83 28.56
C LEU A 311 14.01 -16.89 27.26
N CYS A 312 13.06 -17.82 27.14
CA CYS A 312 12.18 -17.92 25.97
C CYS A 312 11.29 -16.67 25.81
N LEU A 313 10.68 -16.18 26.90
CA LEU A 313 9.88 -14.95 26.88
C LEU A 313 10.74 -13.75 26.45
N LYS A 314 11.92 -13.60 27.03
CA LYS A 314 12.87 -12.54 26.67
C LYS A 314 13.26 -12.60 25.20
N LEU A 315 13.57 -13.79 24.67
CA LEU A 315 13.92 -13.95 23.26
C LEU A 315 12.75 -13.62 22.34
N ALA A 316 11.54 -14.11 22.64
CA ALA A 316 10.34 -13.80 21.85
C ALA A 316 10.06 -12.29 21.80
N HIS A 317 10.11 -11.61 22.96
CA HIS A 317 9.89 -10.17 23.06
C HIS A 317 11.02 -9.38 22.40
N PHE A 318 12.27 -9.82 22.51
CA PHE A 318 13.41 -9.22 21.79
C PHE A 318 13.20 -9.28 20.27
N LEU A 319 12.86 -10.46 19.73
CA LEU A 319 12.63 -10.63 18.29
C LEU A 319 11.45 -9.79 17.80
N CYS A 320 10.38 -9.66 18.59
CA CYS A 320 9.29 -8.74 18.28
C CYS A 320 9.76 -7.27 18.31
N ASN A 321 10.59 -6.87 19.28
CA ASN A 321 11.10 -5.51 19.34
C ASN A 321 11.93 -5.16 18.12
N ALA A 322 12.86 -6.05 17.77
CA ALA A 322 13.78 -5.86 16.66
C ALA A 322 13.04 -5.87 15.31
N LEU A 323 12.00 -6.71 15.15
CA LEU A 323 11.15 -6.70 13.95
C LEU A 323 10.51 -5.33 13.70
N PHE A 324 10.01 -4.66 14.75
CA PHE A 324 9.26 -3.41 14.62
C PHE A 324 10.14 -2.15 14.60
N LEU A 325 11.40 -2.24 15.06
CA LEU A 325 12.33 -1.11 15.17
C LEU A 325 13.56 -1.22 14.25
N ARG A 326 13.54 -2.15 13.29
CA ARG A 326 14.64 -2.35 12.33
C ARG A 326 14.96 -1.11 11.49
N SER A 327 16.23 -0.93 11.13
CA SER A 327 16.72 0.16 10.27
C SER A 327 16.59 -0.19 8.80
N GLY A 328 17.14 -1.34 8.40
CA GLY A 328 17.13 -1.83 7.02
C GLY A 328 18.04 -1.06 6.04
N ALA A 329 17.98 -1.40 4.76
CA ALA A 329 18.84 -0.92 3.68
C ALA A 329 18.33 0.39 3.04
N ARG A 330 17.97 1.40 3.83
CA ARG A 330 17.32 2.63 3.34
C ARG A 330 18.11 3.38 2.27
N HIS A 331 19.44 3.40 2.41
CA HIS A 331 20.32 4.06 1.46
C HIS A 331 20.19 3.48 0.05
N GLU A 332 19.92 2.18 -0.09
CA GLU A 332 19.70 1.55 -1.39
C GLU A 332 18.40 2.03 -2.04
N VAL A 333 17.33 2.20 -1.25
CA VAL A 333 16.04 2.73 -1.71
C VAL A 333 16.19 4.18 -2.15
N MET A 334 16.89 5.00 -1.37
CA MET A 334 17.17 6.40 -1.73
C MET A 334 17.99 6.50 -3.02
N THR A 335 19.00 5.64 -3.17
CA THR A 335 19.82 5.58 -4.39
C THR A 335 18.98 5.17 -5.59
N PHE A 336 18.13 4.15 -5.43
CA PHE A 336 17.21 3.73 -6.48
C PHE A 336 16.28 4.85 -6.94
N ILE A 337 15.65 5.57 -6.00
CA ILE A 337 14.75 6.68 -6.33
C ILE A 337 15.52 7.74 -7.15
N ARG A 338 16.74 8.10 -6.72
CA ARG A 338 17.58 9.05 -7.46
C ARG A 338 17.91 8.56 -8.86
N ASP A 339 18.38 7.34 -9.01
CA ASP A 339 18.75 6.77 -10.31
C ASP A 339 17.57 6.75 -11.29
N VAL A 340 16.36 6.46 -10.79
CA VAL A 340 15.15 6.42 -11.61
C VAL A 340 14.74 7.81 -12.12
N VAL A 341 14.93 8.84 -11.29
CA VAL A 341 14.58 10.23 -11.63
C VAL A 341 15.72 11.03 -12.25
N GLU A 342 16.94 10.48 -12.26
CA GLU A 342 18.14 11.12 -12.79
C GLU A 342 17.94 11.54 -14.25
N ASN A 343 18.31 12.77 -14.59
CA ASN A 343 18.13 13.39 -15.92
C ASN A 343 16.66 13.60 -16.37
N LYS A 344 15.66 13.24 -15.57
CA LYS A 344 14.22 13.41 -15.87
C LYS A 344 13.54 14.44 -14.98
N ALA A 345 13.93 14.51 -13.71
CA ALA A 345 13.47 15.55 -12.81
C ALA A 345 14.11 16.90 -13.16
N VAL A 346 13.31 17.96 -13.11
CA VAL A 346 13.74 19.34 -13.33
C VAL A 346 13.86 20.01 -11.97
N GLU A 347 15.04 20.58 -11.69
CA GLU A 347 15.19 21.47 -10.54
C GLU A 347 14.34 22.72 -10.74
N LEU A 348 13.42 22.96 -9.81
CA LEU A 348 12.56 24.14 -9.79
C LEU A 348 12.98 25.10 -8.66
N PRO A 349 12.54 26.38 -8.70
CA PRO A 349 12.97 27.40 -7.73
C PRO A 349 12.62 27.08 -6.27
N THR A 350 11.59 26.28 -6.03
CA THR A 350 11.16 25.87 -4.69
C THR A 350 11.44 24.39 -4.48
N LEU A 351 11.77 24.00 -3.25
CA LEU A 351 11.95 22.60 -2.86
C LEU A 351 10.72 21.77 -3.26
N TRP A 352 9.52 22.27 -2.97
CA TRP A 352 8.26 21.59 -3.27
C TRP A 352 8.01 21.45 -4.77
N GLY A 353 8.43 22.44 -5.56
CA GLY A 353 8.43 22.35 -7.01
C GLY A 353 9.33 21.23 -7.51
N THR A 354 10.58 21.17 -7.02
CA THR A 354 11.53 20.10 -7.39
C THR A 354 10.98 18.73 -7.01
N LEU A 355 10.42 18.59 -5.80
CA LEU A 355 9.78 17.34 -5.35
C LEU A 355 8.58 16.94 -6.23
N SER A 356 7.76 17.90 -6.65
CA SER A 356 6.68 17.64 -7.61
C SER A 356 7.22 17.22 -8.98
N SER A 357 8.36 17.76 -9.43
CA SER A 357 9.01 17.31 -10.66
C SER A 357 9.55 15.89 -10.53
N THR A 358 10.17 15.56 -9.40
CA THR A 358 10.63 14.21 -9.06
C THR A 358 9.49 13.20 -9.07
N GLU A 359 8.35 13.51 -8.45
CA GLU A 359 7.18 12.64 -8.45
C GLU A 359 6.64 12.40 -9.86
N ASN A 360 6.54 13.45 -10.68
CA ASN A 360 6.11 13.33 -12.06
C ASN A 360 7.08 12.48 -12.90
N ALA A 361 8.39 12.63 -12.68
CA ALA A 361 9.42 11.83 -13.34
C ALA A 361 9.30 10.35 -12.95
N LEU A 362 9.18 10.07 -11.65
CA LEU A 362 9.00 8.71 -11.12
C LEU A 362 7.72 8.07 -11.67
N ARG A 363 6.58 8.77 -11.60
CA ARG A 363 5.30 8.28 -12.14
C ARG A 363 5.36 8.07 -13.64
N SER A 364 6.03 8.96 -14.38
CA SER A 364 6.22 8.80 -15.82
C SER A 364 7.05 7.56 -16.15
N GLU A 365 8.06 7.25 -15.34
CA GLU A 365 8.85 6.03 -15.54
C GLU A 365 8.02 4.78 -15.22
N LEU A 366 7.33 4.77 -14.10
CA LEU A 366 6.51 3.63 -13.67
C LEU A 366 5.30 3.38 -14.57
N ARG A 367 4.83 4.37 -15.32
CA ARG A 367 3.82 4.16 -16.37
C ARG A 367 4.29 3.20 -17.48
N ASN A 368 5.61 3.03 -17.66
CA ASN A 368 6.15 2.02 -18.57
C ASN A 368 6.06 0.59 -17.97
N TYR A 369 5.69 0.48 -16.70
CA TYR A 369 5.59 -0.75 -15.90
C TYR A 369 4.25 -0.79 -15.10
N PRO A 370 3.08 -0.67 -15.76
CA PRO A 370 1.79 -0.47 -15.08
C PRO A 370 1.32 -1.69 -14.26
N ASN A 371 1.97 -2.83 -14.43
CA ASN A 371 1.49 -4.12 -13.92
C ASN A 371 1.98 -4.44 -12.51
N GLY A 372 2.73 -3.55 -11.85
CA GLY A 372 3.23 -3.75 -10.48
C GLY A 372 2.13 -4.21 -9.49
N PRO A 373 1.05 -3.43 -9.31
CA PRO A 373 -0.06 -3.80 -8.44
C PRO A 373 -0.73 -5.12 -8.83
N LEU A 374 -0.94 -5.33 -10.14
CA LEU A 374 -1.52 -6.56 -10.68
C LEU A 374 -0.63 -7.77 -10.35
N MET A 375 0.69 -7.64 -10.50
CA MET A 375 1.65 -8.70 -10.17
C MET A 375 1.65 -9.04 -8.69
N LYS A 376 1.56 -8.04 -7.81
CA LYS A 376 1.39 -8.27 -6.37
C LYS A 376 0.09 -9.03 -6.08
N ILE A 377 -1.01 -8.69 -6.74
CA ILE A 377 -2.29 -9.41 -6.61
C ILE A 377 -2.20 -10.84 -7.18
N LEU A 378 -1.50 -11.05 -8.29
CA LEU A 378 -1.31 -12.38 -8.88
C LEU A 378 -0.48 -13.31 -7.99
N GLN A 379 0.52 -12.77 -7.29
CA GLN A 379 1.27 -13.51 -6.28
C GLN A 379 0.30 -14.06 -5.23
N VAL A 380 -0.67 -13.26 -4.75
CA VAL A 380 -1.69 -13.72 -3.81
C VAL A 380 -2.43 -14.95 -4.33
N PHE A 381 -2.91 -14.93 -5.58
CA PHE A 381 -3.64 -16.05 -6.18
C PHE A 381 -2.81 -17.32 -6.32
N ARG A 382 -1.48 -17.21 -6.43
CA ARG A 382 -0.57 -18.37 -6.53
C ARG A 382 -0.32 -19.02 -5.19
N TYR A 383 -0.28 -18.21 -4.13
CA TYR A 383 -0.04 -18.65 -2.75
C TYR A 383 -1.35 -18.86 -1.97
N GLN A 384 -2.52 -18.70 -2.60
CA GLN A 384 -3.85 -18.74 -1.97
C GLN A 384 -4.19 -20.07 -1.28
N GLU A 385 -3.49 -21.17 -1.59
CA GLU A 385 -3.65 -22.42 -0.85
C GLU A 385 -3.05 -22.34 0.58
N GLU A 386 -2.15 -21.38 0.87
CA GLU A 386 -1.38 -21.33 2.12
C GLU A 386 -1.67 -20.12 3.02
N LYS A 387 -2.24 -19.01 2.51
CA LYS A 387 -2.50 -17.79 3.30
C LYS A 387 -3.94 -17.28 3.11
N LYS A 388 -4.82 -17.55 4.08
CA LYS A 388 -6.16 -16.95 4.18
C LYS A 388 -6.06 -15.59 4.88
N GLY A 389 -6.83 -14.59 4.46
CA GLY A 389 -6.95 -13.31 5.16
C GLY A 389 -5.96 -12.21 4.75
N PHE A 390 -6.36 -10.97 5.02
CA PHE A 390 -5.52 -9.77 4.90
C PHE A 390 -4.65 -9.62 6.14
N ASP A 391 -3.34 -9.67 5.95
CA ASP A 391 -2.35 -9.48 7.02
C ASP A 391 -1.10 -8.83 6.44
N PRO A 392 -0.96 -7.49 6.54
CA PRO A 392 0.14 -6.78 5.92
C PRO A 392 1.53 -7.28 6.35
N LEU A 393 1.68 -7.67 7.62
CA LEU A 393 3.00 -8.00 8.19
C LEU A 393 3.60 -9.21 7.47
N ILE A 394 2.86 -10.33 7.42
CA ILE A 394 3.30 -11.55 6.72
C ILE A 394 3.11 -11.52 5.19
N GLN A 395 2.58 -10.41 4.66
CA GLN A 395 2.43 -10.10 3.24
C GLN A 395 3.55 -9.18 2.73
N GLN A 396 4.76 -9.35 3.27
CA GLN A 396 5.99 -8.65 2.83
C GLN A 396 5.91 -7.13 3.02
N ASN A 397 5.19 -6.67 4.04
CA ASN A 397 5.21 -5.28 4.48
C ASN A 397 5.66 -5.19 5.95
N PRO A 398 6.92 -5.57 6.25
CA PRO A 398 7.40 -5.53 7.62
C PRO A 398 7.61 -4.07 8.08
N PRO A 399 7.28 -3.74 9.35
CA PRO A 399 7.47 -2.40 9.90
C PRO A 399 8.94 -2.00 9.85
N SER A 400 9.23 -0.71 9.83
CA SER A 400 10.61 -0.21 9.89
C SER A 400 10.65 1.15 10.55
N GLN A 401 11.76 1.48 11.20
CA GLN A 401 11.97 2.85 11.65
C GLN A 401 12.15 3.76 10.43
N ILE A 402 11.76 5.03 10.51
CA ILE A 402 11.92 6.01 9.42
C ILE A 402 12.91 7.08 9.85
N PHE A 403 12.70 7.70 11.03
CA PHE A 403 13.57 8.73 11.58
C PHE A 403 13.37 8.86 13.09
N ASN A 404 14.23 9.64 13.74
CA ASN A 404 14.10 9.97 15.15
C ASN A 404 13.84 11.46 15.34
N ILE A 405 12.95 11.78 16.27
CA ILE A 405 12.75 13.12 16.82
C ILE A 405 13.42 13.13 18.18
N THR A 406 14.45 13.95 18.34
CA THR A 406 15.24 14.02 19.57
C THR A 406 15.24 15.43 20.13
N SER A 407 15.25 15.55 21.45
CA SER A 407 15.46 16.78 22.19
C SER A 407 16.36 16.49 23.39
N GLU A 408 16.63 17.49 24.24
CA GLU A 408 17.40 17.25 25.47
C GLU A 408 16.68 16.30 26.45
N THR A 409 15.35 16.25 26.39
CA THR A 409 14.52 15.55 27.38
C THR A 409 13.76 14.35 26.83
N ALA A 410 13.69 14.19 25.50
CA ALA A 410 12.93 13.14 24.86
C ALA A 410 13.62 12.58 23.61
N HIS A 411 13.45 11.28 23.39
CA HIS A 411 13.83 10.58 22.17
C HIS A 411 12.61 9.80 21.68
N THR A 412 12.14 10.12 20.49
CA THR A 412 10.94 9.51 19.90
C THR A 412 11.29 8.93 18.54
N SER A 413 11.13 7.62 18.39
CA SER A 413 11.31 6.95 17.11
C SER A 413 10.02 6.99 16.30
N VAL A 414 10.09 7.46 15.06
CA VAL A 414 8.97 7.39 14.12
C VAL A 414 9.13 6.16 13.25
N VAL A 415 8.11 5.31 13.20
CA VAL A 415 8.12 4.02 12.50
C VAL A 415 7.04 3.95 11.42
N HIS A 416 7.40 3.37 10.28
CA HIS A 416 6.47 2.82 9.30
C HIS A 416 5.88 1.56 9.90
N LEU A 417 4.56 1.51 10.00
CA LEU A 417 3.84 0.38 10.56
C LEU A 417 2.54 0.22 9.78
N PRO A 418 2.36 -0.86 8.99
CA PRO A 418 1.04 -1.19 8.47
C PRO A 418 0.06 -1.54 9.60
N CYS A 419 -1.23 -1.67 9.30
CA CYS A 419 -2.20 -2.10 10.30
C CYS A 419 -1.82 -3.50 10.82
N PRO A 420 -1.51 -3.66 12.14
CA PRO A 420 -0.96 -4.90 12.68
C PRO A 420 -2.09 -5.89 13.01
N VAL A 421 -2.84 -6.26 11.97
CA VAL A 421 -4.05 -7.08 12.09
C VAL A 421 -4.04 -8.21 11.07
N HIS A 422 -4.75 -9.27 11.43
CA HIS A 422 -5.17 -10.33 10.54
C HIS A 422 -6.69 -10.27 10.37
N GLN A 423 -7.16 -10.20 9.13
CA GLN A 423 -8.58 -10.06 8.80
C GLN A 423 -9.02 -11.06 7.73
N ASP A 424 -9.78 -12.07 8.13
CA ASP A 424 -10.37 -13.05 7.20
C ASP A 424 -11.74 -12.62 6.68
N TYR A 425 -12.52 -11.91 7.49
CA TYR A 425 -13.87 -11.44 7.16
C TYR A 425 -13.95 -9.93 7.41
N ILE A 426 -14.86 -9.25 6.71
CA ILE A 426 -15.01 -7.80 6.78
C ILE A 426 -15.24 -7.28 8.21
N ASP A 427 -15.90 -8.08 9.04
CA ASP A 427 -16.25 -7.80 10.43
C ASP A 427 -15.35 -8.52 11.46
N ARG A 428 -14.48 -9.44 11.03
CA ARG A 428 -13.64 -10.25 11.94
C ARG A 428 -12.16 -9.92 11.80
N VAL A 429 -11.68 -9.17 12.78
CA VAL A 429 -10.29 -8.71 12.86
C VAL A 429 -9.66 -9.24 14.14
N THR A 430 -8.42 -9.71 14.03
CA THR A 430 -7.58 -10.07 15.17
C THR A 430 -6.28 -9.29 15.13
N ILE A 431 -5.76 -8.92 16.31
CA ILE A 431 -4.46 -8.25 16.39
C ILE A 431 -3.34 -9.26 16.19
N ALA A 432 -2.37 -8.92 15.34
CA ALA A 432 -1.21 -9.76 15.08
C ALA A 432 -0.42 -10.06 16.38
N PRO A 433 -0.11 -11.34 16.69
CA PRO A 433 0.54 -11.71 17.95
C PRO A 433 1.89 -11.02 18.18
N GLU A 434 2.68 -10.83 17.12
CA GLU A 434 3.98 -10.16 17.17
C GLU A 434 3.87 -8.68 17.54
N PHE A 435 2.77 -8.00 17.20
CA PHE A 435 2.53 -6.64 17.67
C PHE A 435 2.26 -6.61 19.18
N LYS A 436 1.46 -7.54 19.70
CA LYS A 436 1.28 -7.72 21.15
C LYS A 436 2.61 -8.08 21.84
N GLY A 437 3.46 -8.88 21.19
CA GLY A 437 4.81 -9.20 21.66
C GLY A 437 5.72 -7.97 21.72
N TYR A 438 5.67 -7.13 20.69
CA TYR A 438 6.37 -5.84 20.61
C TYR A 438 5.92 -4.87 21.70
N LEU A 439 4.62 -4.70 21.93
CA LEU A 439 4.13 -3.82 22.99
C LEU A 439 4.63 -4.28 24.37
N ARG A 440 4.67 -5.60 24.62
CA ARG A 440 5.24 -6.13 25.88
C ARG A 440 6.74 -5.87 26.01
N SER A 441 7.46 -5.86 24.89
CA SER A 441 8.91 -5.59 24.90
C SER A 441 9.25 -4.12 25.16
N LEU A 442 8.29 -3.20 25.01
CA LEU A 442 8.50 -1.78 25.32
C LEU A 442 8.67 -1.51 26.82
N GLY A 443 8.12 -2.38 27.68
CA GLY A 443 8.15 -2.20 29.12
C GLY A 443 7.42 -0.91 29.52
N ASN A 444 8.15 0.10 29.98
CA ASN A 444 7.58 1.39 30.36
C ASN A 444 7.59 2.42 29.21
N ARG A 445 8.18 2.09 28.06
CA ARG A 445 8.19 2.98 26.90
C ARG A 445 6.79 3.04 26.28
N LYS A 446 6.38 4.20 25.80
CA LYS A 446 5.06 4.44 25.22
C LYS A 446 5.10 4.45 23.69
N HIS A 447 4.11 3.80 23.08
CA HIS A 447 3.82 3.86 21.66
C HIS A 447 2.54 4.68 21.42
N LEU A 448 2.67 5.77 20.68
CA LEU A 448 1.53 6.53 20.14
C LEU A 448 1.22 6.03 18.72
N TYR A 449 0.11 5.33 18.58
CA TYR A 449 -0.39 4.79 17.33
C TYR A 449 -1.39 5.76 16.72
N ILE A 450 -1.05 6.34 15.58
CA ILE A 450 -1.89 7.28 14.84
C ILE A 450 -2.58 6.50 13.72
N ASN A 451 -3.82 6.09 13.98
CA ASN A 451 -4.67 5.41 13.02
C ASN A 451 -5.24 6.44 12.02
N LEU A 452 -4.93 6.26 10.75
CA LEU A 452 -5.35 7.13 9.64
C LEU A 452 -6.40 6.46 8.76
N GLN A 453 -6.93 5.32 9.20
CA GLN A 453 -8.07 4.66 8.57
C GLN A 453 -9.37 5.41 8.89
N ASP A 454 -10.34 5.32 7.99
CA ASP A 454 -11.67 5.88 8.18
C ASP A 454 -12.55 4.92 8.99
N ARG A 455 -12.72 5.26 10.27
CA ARG A 455 -13.62 4.55 11.19
C ARG A 455 -15.08 4.53 10.74
N THR A 456 -15.53 5.49 9.93
CA THR A 456 -16.91 5.55 9.42
C THR A 456 -17.11 4.64 8.20
N SER A 457 -16.02 4.23 7.55
CA SER A 457 -16.05 3.29 6.44
C SER A 457 -16.32 1.88 6.93
N TRP A 458 -17.31 1.22 6.33
CA TRP A 458 -17.59 -0.20 6.56
C TRP A 458 -16.39 -1.11 6.26
N LYS A 459 -15.45 -0.67 5.41
CA LYS A 459 -14.25 -1.43 5.03
C LYS A 459 -13.20 -1.47 6.11
N GLU A 460 -13.13 -0.42 6.93
CA GLU A 460 -12.01 -0.20 7.86
C GLU A 460 -12.47 -0.18 9.33
N HIS A 461 -13.77 -0.03 9.58
CA HIS A 461 -14.35 0.05 10.91
C HIS A 461 -13.86 -1.04 11.87
N ALA A 462 -13.89 -2.30 11.44
CA ALA A 462 -13.48 -3.43 12.28
C ALA A 462 -11.99 -3.37 12.66
N ARG A 463 -11.13 -2.89 11.75
CA ARG A 463 -9.69 -2.69 12.02
C ARG A 463 -9.46 -1.56 13.00
N CYS A 464 -10.15 -0.44 12.82
CA CYS A 464 -10.11 0.69 13.75
C CYS A 464 -10.54 0.26 15.16
N ALA A 465 -11.68 -0.41 15.26
CA ALA A 465 -12.21 -0.88 16.54
C ALA A 465 -11.24 -1.83 17.26
N ALA A 466 -10.68 -2.81 16.55
CA ALA A 466 -9.73 -3.77 17.13
C ALA A 466 -8.48 -3.09 17.73
N ILE A 467 -7.90 -2.11 17.04
CA ILE A 467 -6.70 -1.39 17.51
C ILE A 467 -7.03 -0.45 18.67
N GLU A 468 -8.16 0.25 18.60
CA GLU A 468 -8.61 1.12 19.69
C GLU A 468 -8.94 0.32 20.95
N ASP A 469 -9.57 -0.85 20.83
CA ASP A 469 -9.89 -1.73 21.95
C ASP A 469 -8.64 -2.35 22.56
N LEU A 470 -7.61 -2.66 21.76
CA LEU A 470 -6.31 -3.09 22.26
C LEU A 470 -5.71 -2.07 23.25
N SER A 471 -5.86 -0.77 22.98
CA SER A 471 -5.37 0.29 23.88
C SER A 471 -6.12 0.38 25.21
N LYS A 472 -7.26 -0.29 25.33
CA LYS A 472 -8.08 -0.35 26.56
C LYS A 472 -7.81 -1.63 27.36
N GLU A 473 -7.16 -2.64 26.77
CA GLU A 473 -6.76 -3.85 27.49
C GLU A 473 -5.77 -3.49 28.62
N SER A 474 -5.94 -4.10 29.80
CA SER A 474 -5.09 -3.84 30.97
C SER A 474 -3.61 -4.10 30.72
N ASP A 475 -3.31 -5.04 29.82
CA ASP A 475 -1.95 -5.44 29.47
C ASP A 475 -1.21 -4.37 28.64
N PHE A 476 -1.95 -3.45 28.00
CA PHE A 476 -1.40 -2.53 27.01
C PHE A 476 -1.78 -1.07 27.25
N GLY A 477 -2.80 -0.80 28.07
CA GLY A 477 -3.32 0.55 28.30
C GLY A 477 -2.38 1.52 29.00
N GLU A 478 -1.18 1.12 29.42
CA GLU A 478 -0.13 2.05 29.87
C GLU A 478 0.93 2.32 28.78
N VAL A 479 1.11 1.36 27.88
CA VAL A 479 2.15 1.35 26.84
C VAL A 479 1.63 1.87 25.51
N LEU A 480 0.40 1.53 25.14
CA LEU A 480 -0.22 1.87 23.87
C LEU A 480 -1.22 3.01 24.05
N ARG A 481 -1.05 4.08 23.27
CA ARG A 481 -2.02 5.15 23.08
C ARG A 481 -2.45 5.14 21.62
N VAL A 482 -3.75 5.02 21.37
CA VAL A 482 -4.30 5.05 20.00
C VAL A 482 -5.11 6.31 19.83
N ILE A 483 -4.88 7.01 18.72
CA ILE A 483 -5.77 8.05 18.21
C ILE A 483 -6.19 7.70 16.79
N THR A 484 -7.39 8.06 16.39
CA THR A 484 -7.85 7.94 15.01
C THR A 484 -8.10 9.33 14.43
N LEU A 485 -7.45 9.65 13.32
CA LEU A 485 -7.64 10.90 12.57
C LEU A 485 -8.27 10.61 11.22
N ALA A 486 -9.41 11.25 10.95
CA ALA A 486 -10.12 11.10 9.70
C ALA A 486 -9.32 11.74 8.53
N LYS A 487 -8.75 10.90 7.65
CA LYS A 487 -8.09 11.33 6.40
C LYS A 487 -8.77 10.81 5.12
N ASN A 488 -9.94 10.18 5.25
CA ASN A 488 -10.69 9.71 4.10
C ASN A 488 -12.20 9.95 4.23
N THR A 489 -12.58 11.12 4.77
CA THR A 489 -13.98 11.54 4.89
C THR A 489 -14.29 12.71 3.96
N ASP A 490 -15.59 12.95 3.74
CA ASP A 490 -16.08 14.08 2.95
C ASP A 490 -15.57 15.44 3.47
N PHE A 491 -15.54 15.60 4.79
CA PHE A 491 -14.97 16.78 5.43
C PHE A 491 -13.49 16.93 5.09
N TYR A 492 -12.71 15.86 5.23
CA TYR A 492 -11.28 15.92 4.93
C TYR A 492 -11.03 16.33 3.47
N HIS A 493 -11.79 15.79 2.51
CA HIS A 493 -11.67 16.08 1.07
C HIS A 493 -12.40 17.36 0.61
N GLN A 494 -13.14 18.01 1.51
CA GLN A 494 -13.93 19.20 1.22
C GLN A 494 -14.81 19.01 -0.01
N ILE A 495 -15.59 17.93 0.01
CA ILE A 495 -16.54 17.51 -1.03
C ILE A 495 -17.97 17.48 -0.46
N HIS A 496 -18.96 17.24 -1.32
CA HIS A 496 -20.38 17.18 -0.95
C HIS A 496 -20.81 18.41 -0.14
N ASP A 497 -21.33 18.21 1.08
CA ASP A 497 -21.83 19.26 1.96
C ASP A 497 -20.75 20.31 2.34
N TYR A 498 -19.47 19.98 2.18
CA TYR A 498 -18.34 20.85 2.49
C TYR A 498 -17.76 21.59 1.26
N ALA A 499 -18.26 21.29 0.05
CA ALA A 499 -17.74 21.87 -1.18
C ALA A 499 -17.97 23.40 -1.25
N GLU A 500 -19.17 23.84 -0.84
CA GLU A 500 -19.65 25.22 -1.03
C GLU A 500 -19.56 26.10 0.22
N VAL A 501 -18.83 25.65 1.26
CA VAL A 501 -18.62 26.43 2.49
C VAL A 501 -17.94 27.76 2.14
N ALA A 502 -18.64 28.87 2.35
CA ALA A 502 -18.25 30.17 1.83
C ALA A 502 -17.40 30.99 2.81
N THR A 503 -17.68 30.89 4.11
CA THR A 503 -17.03 31.73 5.14
C THR A 503 -16.02 30.95 5.97
N ALA A 504 -14.92 31.59 6.35
CA ALA A 504 -13.93 31.01 7.23
C ALA A 504 -14.50 30.67 8.61
N LYS A 505 -15.41 31.51 9.11
CA LYS A 505 -16.09 31.30 10.39
C LYS A 505 -16.89 30.00 10.39
N GLU A 506 -17.69 29.76 9.35
CA GLU A 506 -18.47 28.53 9.20
C GLU A 506 -17.57 27.31 9.08
N PHE A 507 -16.51 27.40 8.27
CA PHE A 507 -15.54 26.32 8.14
C PHE A 507 -14.82 25.99 9.45
N CYS A 508 -14.35 27.00 10.20
CA CYS A 508 -13.70 26.80 11.50
C CYS A 508 -14.66 26.12 12.50
N GLN A 509 -15.92 26.55 12.55
CA GLN A 509 -16.94 25.91 13.38
C GLN A 509 -17.19 24.45 12.96
N GLN A 510 -17.25 24.17 11.66
CA GLN A 510 -17.35 22.80 11.16
C GLN A 510 -16.14 21.96 11.56
N CYS A 511 -14.93 22.50 11.44
CA CYS A 511 -13.70 21.82 11.86
C CYS A 511 -13.75 21.43 13.34
N GLU A 512 -14.15 22.35 14.22
CA GLU A 512 -14.35 22.07 15.65
C GLU A 512 -15.38 20.97 15.87
N ILE A 513 -16.55 21.07 15.23
CA ILE A 513 -17.63 20.09 15.35
C ILE A 513 -17.18 18.70 14.89
N GLN A 514 -16.50 18.60 13.75
CA GLN A 514 -16.05 17.31 13.19
C GLN A 514 -15.11 16.59 14.17
N VAL A 515 -14.12 17.29 14.72
CA VAL A 515 -13.17 16.69 15.66
C VAL A 515 -13.84 16.33 16.99
N LEU A 516 -14.71 17.20 17.51
CA LEU A 516 -15.37 17.01 18.80
C LEU A 516 -16.51 16.00 18.76
N SER A 517 -17.08 15.71 17.59
CA SER A 517 -18.07 14.65 17.40
C SER A 517 -17.45 13.25 17.47
N GLY A 518 -16.12 13.15 17.52
CA GLY A 518 -15.41 11.90 17.78
C GLY A 518 -15.75 10.83 16.75
N THR A 519 -16.24 9.69 17.24
CA THR A 519 -16.42 8.48 16.44
C THR A 519 -17.40 8.65 15.28
N ASP A 520 -18.38 9.55 15.43
CA ASP A 520 -19.41 9.80 14.41
C ASP A 520 -18.85 10.47 13.16
N CYS A 521 -17.70 11.16 13.28
CA CYS A 521 -17.00 11.84 12.19
C CYS A 521 -15.65 11.18 11.86
N GLY A 522 -15.44 9.94 12.33
CA GLY A 522 -14.23 9.17 12.04
C GLY A 522 -13.03 9.47 12.93
N PHE A 523 -13.20 10.27 13.99
CA PHE A 523 -12.16 10.55 14.98
C PHE A 523 -12.25 9.63 16.18
N TYR A 524 -11.13 9.37 16.84
CA TYR A 524 -11.10 8.72 18.15
C TYR A 524 -9.96 9.28 18.98
N PHE A 525 -10.27 9.64 20.23
CA PHE A 525 -9.30 10.07 21.21
C PHE A 525 -9.59 9.36 22.54
N PRO A 526 -8.57 8.85 23.25
CA PRO A 526 -8.73 8.39 24.62
C PRO A 526 -9.33 9.47 25.52
N THR A 527 -10.11 9.05 26.51
CA THR A 527 -10.82 9.97 27.40
C THR A 527 -9.87 10.96 28.07
N GLY A 528 -10.18 12.25 27.97
CA GLY A 528 -9.41 13.33 28.59
C GLY A 528 -8.20 13.80 27.78
N MET A 529 -7.84 13.15 26.67
CA MET A 529 -6.72 13.56 25.82
C MET A 529 -6.98 14.90 25.12
N ILE A 530 -8.19 15.07 24.60
CA ILE A 530 -8.63 16.28 23.88
C ILE A 530 -9.81 16.92 24.61
N THR A 531 -9.84 18.24 24.64
CA THR A 531 -10.97 19.03 25.19
C THR A 531 -11.45 20.04 24.15
N PRO A 532 -12.72 20.50 24.22
CA PRO A 532 -13.24 21.54 23.32
C PRO A 532 -12.35 22.78 23.24
N LYS A 533 -11.82 23.22 24.39
CA LYS A 533 -10.93 24.37 24.46
C LYS A 533 -9.63 24.15 23.68
N ILE A 534 -9.01 22.97 23.77
CA ILE A 534 -7.79 22.67 23.02
C ILE A 534 -8.06 22.77 21.51
N ILE A 535 -9.20 22.24 21.04
CA ILE A 535 -9.56 22.29 19.63
C ILE A 535 -9.86 23.72 19.17
N GLU A 536 -10.65 24.48 19.94
CA GLU A 536 -10.94 25.88 19.67
C GLU A 536 -9.66 26.74 19.60
N ASP A 537 -8.75 26.56 20.56
CA ASP A 537 -7.47 27.28 20.62
C ASP A 537 -6.59 26.92 19.41
N LEU A 538 -6.55 25.64 19.00
CA LEU A 538 -5.81 25.18 17.82
C LEU A 538 -6.40 25.73 16.52
N VAL A 539 -7.72 25.70 16.35
CA VAL A 539 -8.41 26.22 15.15
C VAL A 539 -8.16 27.72 15.00
N LYS A 540 -8.31 28.48 16.09
CA LYS A 540 -8.00 29.92 16.12
C LYS A 540 -6.54 30.19 15.81
N PHE A 541 -5.63 29.44 16.43
CA PHE A 541 -4.20 29.57 16.19
C PHE A 541 -3.86 29.36 14.71
N VAL A 542 -4.39 28.30 14.09
CA VAL A 542 -4.12 28.02 12.67
C VAL A 542 -4.70 29.11 11.77
N HIS A 543 -5.96 29.52 12.01
CA HIS A 543 -6.62 30.57 11.23
C HIS A 543 -5.89 31.92 11.32
N HIS A 544 -5.42 32.28 12.50
CA HIS A 544 -4.70 33.51 12.74
C HIS A 544 -3.30 33.49 12.11
N GLN A 545 -2.49 32.48 12.44
CA GLN A 545 -1.06 32.46 12.09
C GLN A 545 -0.80 32.11 10.61
N PHE A 546 -1.60 31.24 10.01
CA PHE A 546 -1.35 30.75 8.64
C PHE A 546 -2.34 31.29 7.61
N PHE A 547 -3.46 31.86 8.04
CA PHE A 547 -4.50 32.36 7.14
C PHE A 547 -4.89 33.82 7.43
N HIS A 548 -4.17 34.51 8.32
CA HIS A 548 -4.33 35.93 8.64
C HIS A 548 -5.79 36.34 8.90
N GLU A 549 -6.56 35.48 9.55
CA GLU A 549 -7.98 35.72 9.87
C GLU A 549 -8.84 36.11 8.65
N LYS A 550 -8.49 35.59 7.46
CA LYS A 550 -9.28 35.80 6.24
C LYS A 550 -10.74 35.44 6.50
N GLN A 551 -11.64 36.29 6.00
CA GLN A 551 -13.09 36.11 6.16
C GLN A 551 -13.64 34.96 5.30
N THR A 552 -12.97 34.65 4.19
CA THR A 552 -13.32 33.56 3.27
C THR A 552 -12.08 32.70 3.02
N LEU A 553 -12.29 31.39 2.89
CA LEU A 553 -11.24 30.43 2.56
C LEU A 553 -11.65 29.67 1.31
N SER A 554 -10.81 29.71 0.28
CA SER A 554 -10.97 28.87 -0.90
C SER A 554 -10.88 27.38 -0.53
N ARG A 555 -11.41 26.49 -1.38
CA ARG A 555 -11.31 25.04 -1.15
C ARG A 555 -9.86 24.58 -0.91
N LYS A 556 -8.90 25.11 -1.68
CA LYS A 556 -7.47 24.80 -1.48
C LYS A 556 -6.96 25.25 -0.11
N GLU A 557 -7.33 26.45 0.33
CA GLU A 557 -6.97 26.96 1.67
C GLU A 557 -7.60 26.11 2.78
N ARG A 558 -8.85 25.67 2.63
CA ARG A 558 -9.50 24.76 3.60
C ARG A 558 -8.79 23.40 3.68
N LEU A 559 -8.39 22.83 2.53
CA LEU A 559 -7.60 21.59 2.50
C LEU A 559 -6.25 21.76 3.20
N ASN A 560 -5.53 22.86 2.93
CA ASN A 560 -4.27 23.18 3.59
C ASN A 560 -4.47 23.41 5.11
N PHE A 561 -5.57 24.07 5.49
CA PHE A 561 -5.92 24.30 6.88
C PHE A 561 -6.04 22.99 7.64
N ILE A 562 -6.76 22.01 7.09
CA ILE A 562 -6.97 20.70 7.74
C ILE A 562 -5.64 19.99 8.00
N GLU A 563 -4.71 19.97 7.03
CA GLU A 563 -3.39 19.35 7.23
C GLU A 563 -2.58 20.06 8.31
N ILE A 564 -2.50 21.40 8.24
CA ILE A 564 -1.75 22.20 9.21
C ILE A 564 -2.35 22.02 10.61
N PHE A 565 -3.68 22.03 10.72
CA PHE A 565 -4.39 21.74 11.97
C PHE A 565 -4.06 20.34 12.51
N TYR A 566 -4.06 19.31 11.67
CA TYR A 566 -3.67 17.96 12.10
C TYR A 566 -2.22 17.90 12.60
N PHE A 567 -1.28 18.59 11.95
CA PHE A 567 0.10 18.63 12.42
C PHE A 567 0.23 19.25 13.83
N PHE A 568 -0.47 20.35 14.10
CA PHE A 568 -0.47 20.98 15.43
C PHE A 568 -1.24 20.17 16.47
N LEU A 569 -2.35 19.53 16.10
CA LEU A 569 -3.06 18.60 16.96
C LEU A 569 -2.15 17.44 17.39
N LEU A 570 -1.40 16.87 16.44
CA LEU A 570 -0.43 15.81 16.72
C LEU A 570 0.70 16.29 17.63
N LEU A 571 1.29 17.47 17.37
CA LEU A 571 2.30 18.02 18.27
C LEU A 571 1.74 18.22 19.68
N ARG A 572 0.49 18.67 19.81
CA ARG A 572 -0.15 18.82 21.12
C ARG A 572 -0.34 17.49 21.84
N ILE A 573 -0.67 16.43 21.11
CA ILE A 573 -0.77 15.08 21.68
C ILE A 573 0.61 14.56 22.09
N ILE A 574 1.65 14.80 21.29
CA ILE A 574 3.04 14.41 21.60
C ILE A 574 3.56 15.14 22.83
N ASP A 575 3.28 16.44 22.95
CA ASP A 575 3.61 17.30 24.10
C ASP A 575 3.04 16.75 25.41
N VAL A 576 1.82 16.21 25.37
CA VAL A 576 1.11 15.65 26.53
C VAL A 576 1.53 14.20 26.82
N GLU A 577 1.52 13.33 25.81
CA GLU A 577 1.72 11.89 26.01
C GLU A 577 3.20 11.52 26.19
N LYS A 578 4.11 12.32 25.60
CA LYS A 578 5.56 12.12 25.58
C LYS A 578 5.93 10.71 25.11
N PRO A 579 5.53 10.31 23.88
CA PRO A 579 5.76 8.95 23.39
C PRO A 579 7.24 8.68 23.06
N ASP A 580 7.67 7.44 23.29
CA ASP A 580 8.98 6.94 22.85
C ASP A 580 8.95 6.44 21.39
N VAL A 581 7.78 5.99 20.93
CA VAL A 581 7.56 5.53 19.55
C VAL A 581 6.28 6.12 19.00
N ILE A 582 6.30 6.57 17.74
CA ILE A 582 5.13 7.04 17.00
C ILE A 582 5.00 6.24 15.72
N SER A 583 3.79 5.80 15.39
CA SER A 583 3.47 5.23 14.07
C SER A 583 2.34 5.99 13.39
N PHE A 584 2.43 6.13 12.07
CA PHE A 584 1.37 6.64 11.20
C PHE A 584 0.85 5.49 10.35
N SER A 585 -0.29 4.94 10.72
CA SER A 585 -0.76 3.68 10.15
C SER A 585 -2.08 3.86 9.41
N CYS A 586 -2.14 3.36 8.18
CA CYS A 586 -3.39 3.07 7.47
C CYS A 586 -3.47 1.56 7.21
N LYS A 587 -4.36 1.11 6.31
CA LYS A 587 -4.56 -0.33 6.00
C LYS A 587 -3.23 -1.11 5.86
N ASP A 588 -2.31 -0.59 5.08
CA ASP A 588 -0.99 -1.15 4.77
C ASP A 588 0.14 -0.14 5.04
N GLY A 589 -0.16 1.05 5.55
CA GLY A 589 0.84 2.10 5.77
C GLY A 589 1.49 2.64 4.49
N VAL A 590 1.05 2.27 3.28
CA VAL A 590 1.78 2.54 2.03
C VAL A 590 1.57 3.97 1.54
N ASP A 591 0.33 4.44 1.49
CA ASP A 591 0.00 5.77 0.94
C ASP A 591 -0.24 6.80 2.05
N THR A 592 -1.38 6.72 2.72
CA THR A 592 -1.79 7.71 3.73
C THR A 592 -0.86 7.72 4.94
N GLY A 593 -0.43 6.54 5.41
CA GLY A 593 0.54 6.38 6.50
C GLY A 593 1.89 7.02 6.18
N ALA A 594 2.53 6.53 5.11
CA ALA A 594 3.80 7.06 4.61
C ALA A 594 3.74 8.56 4.30
N GLY A 595 2.70 9.00 3.60
CA GLY A 595 2.50 10.41 3.24
C GLY A 595 2.35 11.31 4.46
N MET A 596 1.63 10.87 5.50
CA MET A 596 1.51 11.62 6.74
C MET A 596 2.82 11.65 7.53
N ALA A 597 3.53 10.52 7.62
CA ALA A 597 4.84 10.45 8.30
C ALA A 597 5.87 11.38 7.64
N ALA A 598 5.94 11.36 6.31
CA ALA A 598 6.84 12.20 5.53
C ALA A 598 6.45 13.69 5.61
N ALA A 599 5.16 14.00 5.54
CA ALA A 599 4.69 15.38 5.72
C ALA A 599 4.98 15.90 7.13
N PHE A 600 4.78 15.06 8.16
CA PHE A 600 5.09 15.39 9.54
C PHE A 600 6.60 15.61 9.75
N TYR A 601 7.46 14.81 9.11
CA TYR A 601 8.91 15.09 9.06
C TYR A 601 9.19 16.49 8.49
N GLY A 602 8.61 16.83 7.33
CA GLY A 602 8.87 18.12 6.68
C GLY A 602 8.40 19.30 7.53
N PHE A 603 7.21 19.17 8.12
CA PHE A 603 6.65 20.14 9.05
C PHE A 603 7.52 20.32 10.30
N THR A 604 7.86 19.24 10.99
CA THR A 604 8.68 19.29 12.22
C THR A 604 10.08 19.83 11.96
N ARG A 605 10.69 19.50 10.82
CA ARG A 605 11.97 20.07 10.38
C ARG A 605 11.89 21.57 10.23
N MET A 606 10.84 22.07 9.57
CA MET A 606 10.70 23.51 9.33
C MET A 606 10.45 24.27 10.62
N LEU A 607 9.75 23.68 11.59
CA LEU A 607 9.60 24.22 12.93
C LEU A 607 10.91 24.26 13.71
N SER A 608 11.73 23.21 13.62
CA SER A 608 12.91 23.05 14.46
C SER A 608 14.13 23.86 14.00
N THR A 609 14.32 24.05 12.70
CA THR A 609 15.53 24.70 12.16
C THR A 609 15.25 25.70 11.05
N ILE A 610 16.09 26.73 10.97
CA ILE A 610 16.16 27.68 9.83
C ILE A 610 17.17 27.24 8.78
N LYS A 611 17.97 26.20 9.07
CA LYS A 611 19.02 25.76 8.15
C LYS A 611 18.40 25.27 6.84
N PRO A 612 19.05 25.54 5.68
CA PRO A 612 18.64 24.99 4.40
C PRO A 612 18.55 23.46 4.43
N TRP A 613 17.70 22.89 3.58
CA TRP A 613 17.58 21.45 3.39
C TRP A 613 18.89 20.86 2.86
N THR A 614 19.47 19.93 3.61
CA THR A 614 20.63 19.17 3.14
C THR A 614 20.17 18.10 2.13
N GLU A 615 21.11 17.49 1.42
CA GLU A 615 20.77 16.39 0.52
C GLU A 615 20.28 15.17 1.30
N GLU A 616 20.82 14.91 2.49
CA GLU A 616 20.33 13.86 3.40
C GLU A 616 18.88 14.11 3.80
N ASP A 617 18.53 15.36 4.18
CA ASP A 617 17.14 15.71 4.54
C ASP A 617 16.17 15.42 3.38
N LYS A 618 16.56 15.82 2.16
CA LYS A 618 15.76 15.62 0.95
C LYS A 618 15.62 14.13 0.61
N ASN A 619 16.71 13.37 0.72
CA ASN A 619 16.71 11.93 0.44
C ASN A 619 15.82 11.18 1.43
N LEU A 620 15.89 11.52 2.71
CA LEU A 620 15.03 10.94 3.75
C LEU A 620 13.55 11.29 3.51
N PHE A 621 13.27 12.53 3.13
CA PHE A 621 11.91 12.96 2.76
C PHE A 621 11.36 12.16 1.57
N LEU A 622 12.17 11.98 0.52
CA LEU A 622 11.81 11.17 -0.66
C LEU A 622 11.58 9.70 -0.28
N PHE A 623 12.47 9.12 0.52
CA PHE A 623 12.31 7.76 1.02
C PHE A 623 11.01 7.59 1.80
N ALA A 624 10.70 8.51 2.72
CA ALA A 624 9.50 8.44 3.53
C ALA A 624 8.21 8.52 2.70
N PHE A 625 8.20 9.25 1.57
CA PHE A 625 7.06 9.31 0.65
C PHE A 625 6.94 8.10 -0.27
N PHE A 626 8.03 7.73 -0.93
CA PHE A 626 7.98 6.81 -2.06
C PHE A 626 8.41 5.39 -1.73
N GLY A 627 9.26 5.21 -0.70
CA GLY A 627 9.83 3.92 -0.32
C GLY A 627 8.76 2.83 -0.14
N PRO A 628 7.75 3.05 0.73
CA PRO A 628 6.70 2.06 0.96
C PRO A 628 5.96 1.66 -0.33
N ALA A 629 5.45 2.62 -1.12
CA ALA A 629 4.71 2.32 -2.34
C ALA A 629 5.53 1.61 -3.41
N LEU A 630 6.81 1.99 -3.56
CA LEU A 630 7.72 1.37 -4.50
C LEU A 630 8.02 -0.08 -4.11
N LEU A 631 8.43 -0.33 -2.87
CA LEU A 631 8.86 -1.66 -2.45
C LEU A 631 7.69 -2.64 -2.27
N ILE A 632 6.57 -2.17 -1.72
CA ILE A 632 5.45 -3.04 -1.33
C ILE A 632 4.46 -3.22 -2.49
N ARG A 633 4.15 -2.15 -3.24
CA ARG A 633 3.11 -2.14 -4.28
C ARG A 633 3.63 -1.93 -5.70
N HIS A 634 4.95 -1.77 -5.88
CA HIS A 634 5.58 -1.58 -7.20
C HIS A 634 5.01 -0.38 -7.98
N ARG A 635 4.59 0.67 -7.27
CA ARG A 635 4.04 1.90 -7.86
C ARG A 635 4.47 3.14 -7.09
N SER A 636 4.17 4.32 -7.65
CA SER A 636 4.31 5.57 -6.90
C SER A 636 3.17 5.71 -5.89
N ILE A 637 3.39 6.58 -4.90
CA ILE A 637 2.36 6.98 -3.93
C ILE A 637 1.12 7.56 -4.63
N ALA A 638 -0.05 7.41 -4.00
CA ALA A 638 -1.29 8.03 -4.43
C ALA A 638 -1.11 9.55 -4.67
N PRO A 639 -1.44 10.07 -5.87
CA PRO A 639 -1.14 11.46 -6.22
C PRO A 639 -1.84 12.47 -5.33
N LEU A 640 -3.08 12.19 -4.92
CA LEU A 640 -3.84 13.09 -4.04
C LEU A 640 -3.15 13.24 -2.67
N VAL A 641 -2.67 12.14 -2.07
CA VAL A 641 -1.97 12.16 -0.78
C VAL A 641 -0.72 13.03 -0.87
N PHE A 642 0.09 12.82 -1.90
CA PHE A 642 1.31 13.58 -2.13
C PHE A 642 1.03 15.07 -2.38
N GLN A 643 0.07 15.39 -3.25
CA GLN A 643 -0.28 16.77 -3.58
C GLN A 643 -0.84 17.54 -2.39
N ARG A 644 -1.67 16.90 -1.55
CA ARG A 644 -2.18 17.51 -0.31
C ARG A 644 -1.05 17.85 0.64
N ALA A 645 -0.15 16.90 0.87
CA ALA A 645 1.01 17.11 1.72
C ALA A 645 1.86 18.28 1.21
N LEU A 646 2.29 18.27 -0.06
CA LEU A 646 3.10 19.34 -0.64
C LEU A 646 2.41 20.71 -0.59
N SER A 647 1.12 20.78 -0.94
CA SER A 647 0.37 22.04 -0.92
C SER A 647 0.30 22.65 0.49
N SER A 648 0.15 21.82 1.52
CA SER A 648 0.12 22.28 2.91
C SER A 648 1.49 22.70 3.42
N LEU A 649 2.55 21.97 3.05
CA LEU A 649 3.93 22.28 3.44
C LEU A 649 4.45 23.54 2.76
N ASP A 650 4.11 23.77 1.49
CA ASP A 650 4.44 25.01 0.76
C ASP A 650 3.78 26.23 1.41
N HIS A 651 2.50 26.10 1.77
CA HIS A 651 1.76 27.14 2.51
C HIS A 651 2.39 27.41 3.88
N PHE A 652 2.73 26.35 4.61
CA PHE A 652 3.39 26.44 5.91
C PHE A 652 4.78 27.09 5.81
N GLU A 653 5.61 26.70 4.85
CA GLU A 653 6.93 27.28 4.64
C GLU A 653 6.84 28.78 4.32
N THR A 654 5.85 29.17 3.52
CA THR A 654 5.60 30.59 3.19
C THR A 654 5.30 31.40 4.45
N ALA A 655 4.36 30.93 5.29
CA ALA A 655 4.05 31.60 6.56
C ALA A 655 5.27 31.66 7.50
N MET A 656 6.05 30.57 7.57
CA MET A 656 7.27 30.52 8.38
C MET A 656 8.37 31.48 7.88
N LYS A 657 8.42 31.78 6.58
CA LYS A 657 9.35 32.78 6.02
C LYS A 657 8.92 34.21 6.36
N GLU A 658 7.61 34.45 6.43
CA GLU A 658 7.05 35.77 6.71
C GLU A 658 7.15 36.16 8.18
N ASP A 659 6.76 35.26 9.11
CA ASP A 659 6.70 35.59 10.54
C ASP A 659 7.09 34.43 11.47
N ARG A 660 8.29 33.87 11.26
CA ARG A 660 8.81 32.77 12.09
C ARG A 660 8.76 33.07 13.60
N HIS A 661 9.15 34.28 13.99
CA HIS A 661 9.34 34.61 15.40
C HIS A 661 8.00 34.59 16.14
N SER A 662 6.98 35.25 15.59
CA SER A 662 5.61 35.23 16.14
C SER A 662 5.04 33.82 16.19
N ILE A 663 5.19 33.05 15.10
CA ILE A 663 4.70 31.67 15.03
C ILE A 663 5.35 30.82 16.12
N LEU A 664 6.68 30.85 16.26
CA LEU A 664 7.38 30.07 17.30
C LEU A 664 7.02 30.51 18.71
N GLN A 665 6.82 31.81 18.95
CA GLN A 665 6.36 32.32 20.24
C GLN A 665 4.95 31.84 20.57
N ALA A 666 4.03 31.87 19.60
CA ALA A 666 2.68 31.38 19.78
C ALA A 666 2.65 29.85 19.96
N CYS A 667 3.50 29.11 19.25
CA CYS A 667 3.69 27.67 19.47
C CYS A 667 4.17 27.35 20.88
N ALA A 668 5.08 28.13 21.46
CA ALA A 668 5.56 27.90 22.83
C ALA A 668 4.44 28.01 23.88
N ASN A 669 3.43 28.85 23.63
CA ASN A 669 2.25 28.92 24.50
C ASN A 669 1.31 27.73 24.31
N LEU A 670 1.21 27.22 23.08
CA LEU A 670 0.36 26.10 22.71
C LEU A 670 0.95 24.74 23.12
N LEU A 671 2.28 24.64 23.12
CA LEU A 671 3.09 23.43 23.31
C LEU A 671 4.16 23.66 24.39
N PRO A 672 3.77 23.88 25.65
CA PRO A 672 4.69 24.34 26.70
C PRO A 672 5.75 23.30 27.11
N GLU A 673 5.49 22.01 26.90
CA GLU A 673 6.38 20.92 27.31
C GLU A 673 7.33 20.46 26.19
N LEU A 674 7.16 21.00 24.98
CA LEU A 674 7.86 20.57 23.77
C LEU A 674 8.77 21.72 23.29
N PRO A 675 10.07 21.69 23.65
CA PRO A 675 11.01 22.75 23.30
C PRO A 675 11.34 22.68 21.80
N LEU A 676 10.51 23.29 20.96
CA LEU A 676 10.59 23.23 19.49
C LEU A 676 11.98 23.59 18.94
N ALA A 677 12.66 24.57 19.55
CA ALA A 677 13.99 25.00 19.16
C ALA A 677 15.11 23.97 19.46
N GLN A 678 14.83 23.00 20.33
CA GLN A 678 15.76 21.92 20.70
C GLN A 678 15.52 20.63 19.91
N ILE A 679 14.45 20.57 19.11
CA ILE A 679 14.14 19.39 18.33
C ILE A 679 15.20 19.19 17.25
N LYS A 680 15.78 18.01 17.23
CA LYS A 680 16.68 17.53 16.18
C LYS A 680 16.05 16.31 15.56
N ILE A 681 15.95 16.33 14.25
CA ILE A 681 15.54 15.17 13.50
C ILE A 681 16.81 14.51 12.98
N THR A 682 16.97 13.24 13.28
CA THR A 682 18.12 12.47 12.83
C THR A 682 17.65 11.26 12.03
N GLU A 683 18.43 10.90 11.03
CA GLU A 683 18.33 9.58 10.41
C GLU A 683 18.62 8.50 11.46
N VAL A 684 18.17 7.28 11.17
CA VAL A 684 18.53 6.11 11.98
C VAL A 684 19.92 5.69 11.53
N ALA A 685 20.82 5.52 12.48
CA ALA A 685 22.23 5.24 12.24
C ALA A 685 22.47 3.88 11.58
#